data_AF-A9VE51-F1
#
_entry.id   AF-A9VE51-F1
#
_cell.length_a   1.000
_cell.length_b   1.000
_cell.length_c   1.000
_cell.angle_alpha   90.00
_cell.angle_beta   90.00
_cell.angle_gamma   90.00
#
_symmetry.space_group_name_H-M   'P 1'
#
loop_
_entity.id
_entity.type
_entity.pdbx_description
1 polymer ?
#
loop_
_entity_poly.entity_id
_entity_poly.type
_entity_poly.pdbx_seq_one_letter_code
_entity_poly.pdbx_strand_id
1 'polypeptide(L)'
;MLRWPNSMETTDAAPDEHSADLAFVDHEIASRAIESINELKLSDKPFFLNVGFRLPHTPWMMPIQDWNEYTYDDFAPGLDEPLQQPADHPSLAYAYPQSKYTSRIMATHETLGGGTPIEYRAGKDFSPSHPLPTLVTQELRRAFAACITFMDRQLGRVLDTIEADPNVANNTIVVFTSDHGFYLGELGLWKKQLVYEKAALVPLVIHDPRYPAQHGKVHSTSLAELTDLYPTFADLAGLPPPEEASGVSLAGIVRGEADLARDSALTLTARCDTKHYPDWARNECKIKELRNEEAQVMGISIRTTKYRFTTWVSWDFLSNKADTKLEPKADELYDHRAEDASVLPAIEAVNLAATKDYNAVIELLRHMAWERMGIETDFALTHNAGVDVGQADTPDGLAFARFDSNDAHLFRGKSMNECQILCSIYRNCAGMCVCVCVCVCVCVCVCVCVCVCVCVCVCVCVCVCVCVCVCVCVASGSPASSFVCVVVFPTDDRAKMCYGISYIDTIFPVKAQRPDVLSFTMAAKRVIITGGSSGIGASLARMLGQQGCHVFITGRNAASLQTVADEVLAAGAASAHVSVGDVSNEADVSRQYQEAVEKIGGVDVLVANAGCGGGSSRVEDLSVEMYDRMFNANVRGVYLWLQQVLPAMRAQSAGQVVITSSVAGLRACPHGAVYSASKWAITGLALAVRRELEGSGVKLATINPGAVDTPWWSEPTRGGKRDKPAPTRMLKPEDVAASIMHIINQPATSNIEMLSLDP
;
A
#
# COMPACT_ATOMS: atom_id res chain seq x y z
N MET A 1 -0.20 13.52 21.02
CA MET A 1 -1.42 14.25 20.60
C MET A 1 -2.46 14.01 21.68
N LEU A 2 -2.08 14.31 22.91
CA LEU A 2 -2.93 14.16 24.09
C LEU A 2 -3.96 15.27 24.02
N ARG A 3 -5.20 14.93 23.67
CA ARG A 3 -6.33 15.84 23.81
C ARG A 3 -7.27 15.23 24.82
N TRP A 4 -7.29 15.84 26.00
CA TRP A 4 -8.41 15.70 26.91
C TRP A 4 -9.63 16.40 26.30
N PRO A 5 -10.81 15.77 26.25
CA PRO A 5 -12.01 16.49 25.90
C PRO A 5 -12.39 17.40 27.07
N ASN A 6 -11.87 18.64 27.09
CA ASN A 6 -12.32 19.71 28.00
C ASN A 6 -13.60 20.40 27.50
N SER A 7 -14.45 19.68 26.77
CA SER A 7 -15.77 20.19 26.36
C SER A 7 -16.69 19.05 25.93
N MET A 8 -17.13 18.23 26.87
CA MET A 8 -18.52 17.81 26.85
C MET A 8 -19.24 18.68 27.88
N GLU A 9 -20.24 19.42 27.39
CA GLU A 9 -21.21 20.09 28.25
C GLU A 9 -21.70 19.07 29.28
N THR A 10 -21.63 19.46 30.54
CA THR A 10 -22.16 18.72 31.68
C THR A 10 -23.65 18.48 31.45
N THR A 11 -24.01 17.30 30.95
CA THR A 11 -25.31 16.72 31.27
C THR A 11 -25.21 16.20 32.69
N ASP A 12 -26.02 16.76 33.60
CA ASP A 12 -26.09 16.46 35.05
C ASP A 12 -26.58 15.02 35.38
N ALA A 13 -26.11 14.02 34.65
CA ALA A 13 -26.29 12.62 34.97
C ALA A 13 -24.91 11.97 34.99
N ALA A 14 -24.53 11.37 36.14
CA ALA A 14 -23.39 10.48 36.20
C ALA A 14 -23.61 9.38 35.15
N PRO A 15 -22.78 9.28 34.09
CA PRO A 15 -22.92 8.22 33.11
C PRO A 15 -22.60 6.90 33.83
N ASP A 16 -23.37 5.86 33.57
CA ASP A 16 -22.95 4.50 33.91
C ASP A 16 -21.60 4.19 33.23
N GLU A 17 -20.82 3.24 33.75
CA GLU A 17 -19.50 2.86 33.22
C GLU A 17 -19.49 2.45 31.73
N HIS A 18 -20.65 2.19 31.12
CA HIS A 18 -20.77 1.78 29.72
C HIS A 18 -21.14 2.93 28.77
N SER A 19 -21.83 3.96 29.25
CA SER A 19 -22.25 5.12 28.47
C SER A 19 -21.11 6.09 28.19
N ALA A 20 -20.05 6.07 28.99
CA ALA A 20 -18.83 6.85 28.75
C ALA A 20 -18.01 6.35 27.54
N ASP A 21 -18.01 5.04 27.29
CA ASP A 21 -17.21 4.42 26.23
C ASP A 21 -17.80 4.66 24.82
N LEU A 22 -19.09 4.98 24.72
CA LEU A 22 -19.81 5.23 23.46
C LEU A 22 -19.20 6.36 22.62
N ALA A 23 -18.42 7.26 23.23
CA ALA A 23 -17.78 8.36 22.54
C ALA A 23 -16.51 7.97 21.76
N PHE A 24 -16.02 6.73 21.92
CA PHE A 24 -14.71 6.30 21.40
C PHE A 24 -14.82 5.34 20.22
N VAL A 25 -13.95 5.53 19.23
CA VAL A 25 -13.99 4.80 17.95
C VAL A 25 -13.84 3.29 18.12
N ASP A 26 -12.99 2.84 19.05
CA ASP A 26 -12.77 1.39 19.25
C ASP A 26 -13.97 0.71 19.94
N HIS A 27 -14.79 1.46 20.68
CA HIS A 27 -16.07 0.95 21.17
C HIS A 27 -17.03 0.67 20.01
N GLU A 28 -17.16 1.62 19.07
CA GLU A 28 -17.98 1.46 17.86
C GLU A 28 -17.48 0.29 17.00
N ILE A 29 -16.16 0.12 16.86
CA ILE A 29 -15.56 -1.00 16.12
C ILE A 29 -15.94 -2.34 16.76
N ALA A 30 -15.79 -2.47 18.09
CA ALA A 30 -16.20 -3.68 18.81
C ALA A 30 -17.70 -3.94 18.68
N SER A 31 -18.54 -2.91 18.84
CA SER A 31 -20.00 -3.06 18.70
C SER A 31 -20.41 -3.56 17.31
N ARG A 32 -19.80 -3.02 16.24
CA ARG A 32 -20.05 -3.51 14.86
C ARG A 32 -19.54 -4.92 14.62
N ALA A 33 -18.41 -5.29 15.23
CA ALA A 33 -17.90 -6.67 15.15
C ALA A 33 -18.87 -7.64 15.84
N ILE A 34 -19.40 -7.28 17.01
CA ILE A 34 -20.41 -8.05 17.77
C ILE A 34 -21.70 -8.21 16.96
N GLU A 35 -22.20 -7.13 16.35
CA GLU A 35 -23.34 -7.18 15.43
C GLU A 35 -23.07 -8.13 14.26
N SER A 36 -21.92 -8.00 13.62
CA SER A 36 -21.52 -8.85 12.49
C SER A 36 -21.44 -10.33 12.89
N ILE A 37 -20.88 -10.66 14.05
CA ILE A 37 -20.82 -12.04 14.56
C ILE A 37 -22.24 -12.59 14.78
N ASN A 38 -23.12 -11.80 15.37
CA ASN A 38 -24.50 -12.21 15.65
C ASN A 38 -25.33 -12.41 14.38
N GLU A 39 -25.05 -11.67 13.31
CA GLU A 39 -25.67 -11.87 12.01
C GLU A 39 -25.06 -13.08 11.28
N LEU A 40 -23.73 -13.15 11.20
CA LEU A 40 -23.01 -14.17 10.44
C LEU A 40 -23.18 -15.57 11.02
N LYS A 41 -23.33 -15.72 12.35
CA LYS A 41 -23.58 -17.03 12.98
C LYS A 41 -24.91 -17.66 12.59
N LEU A 42 -25.85 -16.89 12.05
CA LEU A 42 -27.14 -17.39 11.56
C LEU A 42 -27.04 -17.97 10.14
N SER A 43 -25.92 -17.75 9.46
CA SER A 43 -25.66 -18.27 8.11
C SER A 43 -24.98 -19.64 8.16
N ASP A 44 -25.38 -20.54 7.25
CA ASP A 44 -24.74 -21.85 7.08
C ASP A 44 -23.38 -21.78 6.34
N LYS A 45 -22.95 -20.59 5.90
CA LYS A 45 -21.69 -20.39 5.17
C LYS A 45 -20.54 -20.03 6.12
N PRO A 46 -19.32 -20.54 5.88
CA PRO A 46 -18.13 -20.05 6.58
C PRO A 46 -17.90 -18.57 6.27
N PHE A 47 -17.40 -17.83 7.24
CA PHE A 47 -17.11 -16.41 7.10
C PHE A 47 -15.70 -16.08 7.58
N PHE A 48 -15.18 -14.96 7.08
CA PHE A 48 -13.95 -14.34 7.54
C PHE A 48 -14.28 -12.92 7.99
N LEU A 49 -13.95 -12.57 9.24
CA LEU A 49 -14.19 -11.26 9.81
C LEU A 49 -12.86 -10.66 10.25
N ASN A 50 -12.50 -9.50 9.68
CA ASN A 50 -11.36 -8.73 10.10
C ASN A 50 -11.82 -7.52 10.93
N VAL A 51 -11.33 -7.42 12.16
CA VAL A 51 -11.67 -6.34 13.11
C VAL A 51 -10.43 -5.50 13.34
N GLY A 52 -10.36 -4.34 12.69
CA GLY A 52 -9.22 -3.43 12.79
C GLY A 52 -9.44 -2.34 13.83
N PHE A 53 -8.98 -2.57 15.07
CA PHE A 53 -8.94 -1.52 16.09
C PHE A 53 -7.98 -0.40 15.71
N ARG A 54 -8.30 0.83 16.11
CA ARG A 54 -7.50 2.01 15.82
C ARG A 54 -6.38 2.19 16.85
N LEU A 55 -6.66 2.02 18.13
CA LEU A 55 -5.65 2.20 19.17
C LEU A 55 -4.64 1.03 19.16
N PRO A 56 -3.39 1.28 19.57
CA PRO A 56 -2.86 2.52 20.14
C PRO A 56 -2.32 3.52 19.09
N HIS A 57 -2.80 3.49 17.84
CA HIS A 57 -2.42 4.50 16.85
C HIS A 57 -2.91 5.90 17.27
N THR A 58 -2.09 6.91 17.01
CA THR A 58 -2.45 8.32 17.27
C THR A 58 -3.69 8.79 16.47
N PRO A 59 -4.47 9.77 16.97
CA PRO A 59 -4.36 10.43 18.27
C PRO A 59 -4.77 9.50 19.41
N TRP A 60 -4.10 9.63 20.55
CA TRP A 60 -4.42 8.87 21.76
C TRP A 60 -5.59 9.52 22.47
N MET A 61 -6.72 8.82 22.43
CA MET A 61 -7.99 9.22 23.02
C MET A 61 -8.59 7.96 23.64
N MET A 62 -8.73 7.96 24.94
CA MET A 62 -9.24 6.87 25.75
C MET A 62 -10.06 7.43 26.92
N PRO A 63 -10.95 6.62 27.52
CA PRO A 63 -11.66 7.03 28.73
C PRO A 63 -10.70 7.36 29.88
N ILE A 64 -11.14 8.23 30.78
CA ILE A 64 -10.32 8.69 31.90
C ILE A 64 -10.01 7.57 32.90
N GLN A 65 -10.88 6.58 33.03
CA GLN A 65 -10.64 5.43 33.91
C GLN A 65 -9.39 4.65 33.46
N ASP A 66 -9.26 4.34 32.16
CA ASP A 66 -8.11 3.61 31.62
C ASP A 66 -6.80 4.42 31.74
N TRP A 67 -6.87 5.77 31.67
CA TRP A 67 -5.71 6.65 31.95
C TRP A 67 -5.27 6.62 33.41
N ASN A 68 -6.23 6.52 34.34
CA ASN A 68 -5.97 6.55 35.78
C ASN A 68 -5.45 5.21 36.32
N GLU A 69 -5.48 4.13 35.54
CA GLU A 69 -4.85 2.85 35.89
C GLU A 69 -3.33 2.95 35.96
N TYR A 70 -2.74 3.95 35.30
CA TYR A 70 -1.31 4.14 35.22
C TYR A 70 -0.86 5.44 35.87
N THR A 71 0.32 5.42 36.45
CA THR A 71 1.03 6.53 37.05
C THR A 71 2.32 6.83 36.28
N TYR A 72 3.00 7.94 36.63
CA TYR A 72 4.31 8.25 36.05
C TYR A 72 5.39 7.24 36.48
N ASP A 73 5.27 6.70 37.69
CA ASP A 73 6.26 5.80 38.28
C ASP A 73 6.28 4.44 37.58
N ASP A 74 5.14 4.01 37.02
CA ASP A 74 5.04 2.80 36.18
C ASP A 74 5.91 2.88 34.92
N PHE A 75 6.31 4.10 34.53
CA PHE A 75 7.18 4.36 33.38
C PHE A 75 8.45 5.11 33.80
N ALA A 76 8.99 4.85 35.00
CA ALA A 76 10.22 5.47 35.51
C ALA A 76 11.38 5.54 34.49
N PRO A 77 12.25 6.56 34.58
CA PRO A 77 13.37 6.75 33.67
C PRO A 77 14.40 5.62 33.85
N GLY A 78 14.82 4.98 32.75
CA GLY A 78 15.76 3.86 32.80
C GLY A 78 15.12 2.48 32.75
N LEU A 79 13.79 2.39 32.62
CA LEU A 79 13.08 1.15 32.25
C LEU A 79 13.29 0.83 30.76
N ASP A 80 14.51 0.42 30.43
CA ASP A 80 14.76 -0.67 29.47
C ASP A 80 15.10 -0.39 28.00
N GLU A 81 15.43 0.82 27.53
CA GLU A 81 16.03 1.00 26.17
C GLU A 81 16.86 2.30 26.01
N PRO A 82 17.88 2.32 25.11
CA PRO A 82 18.63 3.53 24.85
C PRO A 82 17.75 4.57 24.14
N LEU A 83 17.70 5.78 24.68
CA LEU A 83 17.03 6.92 24.04
C LEU A 83 17.85 7.53 22.90
N GLN A 84 19.08 7.06 22.72
CA GLN A 84 20.01 7.50 21.68
C GLN A 84 20.05 6.49 20.54
N GLN A 85 20.40 6.98 19.35
CA GLN A 85 20.63 6.11 18.20
C GLN A 85 21.72 5.08 18.46
N PRO A 86 21.70 3.94 17.75
CA PRO A 86 22.77 2.97 17.84
C PRO A 86 24.12 3.59 17.50
N ALA A 87 25.16 3.20 18.23
CA ALA A 87 26.53 3.54 17.89
C ALA A 87 26.85 3.01 16.48
N ASP A 88 27.59 3.80 15.70
CA ASP A 88 28.05 3.45 14.34
C ASP A 88 26.93 3.11 13.32
N HIS A 89 25.69 3.53 13.58
CA HIS A 89 24.61 3.42 12.60
C HIS A 89 24.91 4.27 11.34
N PRO A 90 24.51 3.83 10.13
CA PRO A 90 24.66 4.64 8.95
C PRO A 90 23.67 5.80 8.97
N SER A 91 24.14 7.01 8.66
CA SER A 91 23.30 8.21 8.54
C SER A 91 22.06 8.02 7.66
N LEU A 92 22.16 7.13 6.65
CA LEU A 92 21.09 6.82 5.71
C LEU A 92 19.90 6.11 6.37
N ALA A 93 20.12 5.30 7.42
CA ALA A 93 19.04 4.62 8.14
C ALA A 93 18.08 5.65 8.76
N TYR A 94 18.62 6.77 9.22
CA TYR A 94 17.89 7.88 9.83
C TYR A 94 17.70 9.08 8.89
N ALA A 95 18.08 8.95 7.61
CA ALA A 95 17.85 9.93 6.57
C ALA A 95 16.38 9.91 6.15
N TYR A 96 15.50 10.32 7.05
CA TYR A 96 14.09 10.51 6.78
C TYR A 96 13.74 12.00 6.81
N PRO A 97 12.96 12.47 5.84
CA PRO A 97 12.42 13.82 5.83
C PRO A 97 11.51 14.00 7.04
N GLN A 98 11.91 14.86 7.97
CA GLN A 98 11.07 15.26 9.08
C GLN A 98 9.88 16.06 8.55
N SER A 99 8.89 15.38 7.99
CA SER A 99 7.68 16.03 7.50
C SER A 99 7.09 16.80 8.67
N LYS A 100 6.59 18.01 8.40
CA LYS A 100 6.00 18.89 9.41
C LYS A 100 4.87 18.23 10.23
N TYR A 101 4.35 17.07 9.85
CA TYR A 101 3.26 16.36 10.56
C TYR A 101 3.71 15.07 11.27
N THR A 102 4.85 14.48 10.87
CA THR A 102 5.39 13.27 11.51
C THR A 102 6.37 13.58 12.62
N SER A 103 6.89 14.81 12.68
CA SER A 103 7.86 15.28 13.68
C SER A 103 7.23 15.93 14.92
N ARG A 104 5.90 16.09 14.99
CA ARG A 104 5.25 16.83 16.08
C ARG A 104 4.72 15.91 17.16
N ILE A 105 5.19 16.14 18.38
CA ILE A 105 4.63 15.58 19.61
C ILE A 105 3.91 16.73 20.32
N MET A 106 2.60 16.59 20.47
CA MET A 106 1.80 17.48 21.29
C MET A 106 1.55 16.76 22.63
N ALA A 107 2.17 17.29 23.69
CA ALA A 107 2.01 16.82 25.05
C ALA A 107 1.37 17.92 25.90
N THR A 108 0.28 17.58 26.61
CA THR A 108 -0.34 18.42 27.64
C THR A 108 0.17 17.90 28.97
N HIS A 109 0.92 18.72 29.70
CA HIS A 109 1.57 18.28 30.92
C HIS A 109 0.87 18.93 32.11
N GLU A 110 0.18 18.16 32.94
CA GLU A 110 -0.45 18.66 34.17
C GLU A 110 0.61 19.16 35.16
N THR A 111 1.75 18.45 35.25
CA THR A 111 2.87 18.72 36.16
C THR A 111 3.86 19.81 35.71
N LEU A 112 3.73 20.39 34.50
CA LEU A 112 4.50 21.59 34.06
C LEU A 112 3.67 22.89 34.17
N GLY A 113 2.49 22.84 34.81
CA GLY A 113 1.80 24.02 35.30
C GLY A 113 1.15 24.91 34.24
N GLY A 114 0.14 24.42 33.50
CA GLY A 114 -0.76 25.36 32.81
C GLY A 114 -1.64 24.88 31.65
N GLY A 115 -1.96 23.59 31.50
CA GLY A 115 -3.00 23.14 30.57
C GLY A 115 -2.80 23.47 29.08
N THR A 116 -1.63 24.01 28.70
CA THR A 116 -1.33 24.47 27.34
C THR A 116 -0.52 23.38 26.64
N PRO A 117 -0.98 22.83 25.51
CA PRO A 117 -0.23 21.83 24.75
C PRO A 117 1.15 22.37 24.33
N ILE A 118 2.23 21.67 24.72
CA ILE A 118 3.59 21.96 24.26
C ILE A 118 3.85 21.13 23.00
N GLU A 119 4.33 21.80 21.96
CA GLU A 119 4.73 21.18 20.69
C GLU A 119 6.24 20.90 20.71
N TYR A 120 6.62 19.62 20.65
CA TYR A 120 8.00 19.19 20.40
C TYR A 120 8.15 18.77 18.95
N ARG A 121 9.14 19.33 18.24
CA ARG A 121 9.43 19.04 16.84
C ARG A 121 10.72 18.25 16.69
N ALA A 122 10.68 17.11 16.01
CA ALA A 122 11.89 16.38 15.62
C ALA A 122 12.84 17.30 14.85
N GLY A 123 14.15 17.13 15.07
CA GLY A 123 15.24 17.94 14.53
C GLY A 123 15.38 19.35 15.12
N LYS A 124 14.40 19.82 15.91
CA LYS A 124 14.45 21.13 16.57
C LYS A 124 14.44 21.01 18.09
N ASP A 125 13.43 20.33 18.64
CA ASP A 125 13.18 20.18 20.07
C ASP A 125 13.56 18.79 20.58
N PHE A 126 13.69 17.81 19.68
CA PHE A 126 14.36 16.55 19.97
C PHE A 126 15.07 16.01 18.72
N SER A 127 16.19 15.35 18.93
CA SER A 127 17.06 14.78 17.89
C SER A 127 17.85 13.62 18.50
N PRO A 128 18.59 12.85 17.68
CA PRO A 128 19.50 11.84 18.20
C PRO A 128 20.46 12.32 19.30
N SER A 129 20.97 13.54 19.15
CA SER A 129 21.88 14.19 20.11
C SER A 129 21.16 14.96 21.23
N HIS A 130 19.83 15.04 21.16
CA HIS A 130 19.00 15.77 22.11
C HIS A 130 17.68 14.99 22.31
N PRO A 131 17.68 13.90 23.10
CA PRO A 131 16.50 13.05 23.25
C PRO A 131 15.33 13.80 23.88
N LEU A 132 14.13 13.25 23.75
CA LEU A 132 12.95 13.81 24.40
C LEU A 132 13.15 13.91 25.91
N PRO A 133 12.62 14.95 26.57
CA PRO A 133 12.65 15.04 28.01
C PRO A 133 12.02 13.78 28.63
N THR A 134 12.64 13.29 29.68
CA THR A 134 12.20 12.08 30.40
C THR A 134 10.70 12.10 30.70
N LEU A 135 10.20 13.14 31.38
CA LEU A 135 8.79 13.28 31.73
C LEU A 135 7.85 13.21 30.52
N VAL A 136 8.28 13.74 29.36
CA VAL A 136 7.50 13.63 28.11
C VAL A 136 7.42 12.17 27.68
N THR A 137 8.54 11.44 27.67
CA THR A 137 8.56 10.02 27.32
C THR A 137 7.70 9.18 28.26
N GLN A 138 7.71 9.48 29.56
CA GLN A 138 6.86 8.80 30.56
C GLN A 138 5.37 9.00 30.27
N GLU A 139 4.97 10.24 30.01
CA GLU A 139 3.57 10.56 29.64
C GLU A 139 3.16 9.91 28.33
N LEU A 140 4.05 9.83 27.35
CA LEU A 140 3.77 9.17 26.08
C LEU A 140 3.56 7.66 26.27
N ARG A 141 4.39 7.01 27.10
CA ARG A 141 4.27 5.60 27.45
C ARG A 141 3.01 5.31 28.25
N ARG A 142 2.70 6.15 29.23
CA ARG A 142 1.45 6.11 29.99
C ARG A 142 0.22 6.17 29.09
N ALA A 143 0.21 7.11 28.15
CA ALA A 143 -0.89 7.25 27.21
C ALA A 143 -1.05 6.05 26.28
N PHE A 144 0.08 5.54 25.79
CA PHE A 144 0.12 4.39 24.91
C PHE A 144 -0.41 3.14 25.63
N ALA A 145 0.03 2.90 26.87
CA ALA A 145 -0.44 1.79 27.71
C ALA A 145 -1.95 1.90 28.01
N ALA A 146 -2.42 3.07 28.45
CA ALA A 146 -3.85 3.30 28.69
C ALA A 146 -4.72 3.10 27.43
N CYS A 147 -4.21 3.47 26.25
CA CYS A 147 -4.90 3.18 24.99
C CYS A 147 -4.97 1.68 24.70
N ILE A 148 -3.91 0.92 25.02
CA ILE A 148 -3.90 -0.54 24.90
C ILE A 148 -4.92 -1.14 25.86
N THR A 149 -4.98 -0.71 27.12
CA THR A 149 -5.97 -1.18 28.11
C THR A 149 -7.39 -0.98 27.61
N PHE A 150 -7.71 0.21 27.12
CA PHE A 150 -9.04 0.46 26.57
C PHE A 150 -9.37 -0.45 25.39
N MET A 151 -8.43 -0.60 24.44
CA MET A 151 -8.59 -1.49 23.29
C MET A 151 -8.74 -2.96 23.71
N ASP A 152 -7.98 -3.41 24.70
CA ASP A 152 -8.05 -4.76 25.26
C ASP A 152 -9.42 -5.04 25.87
N ARG A 153 -10.01 -4.09 26.62
CA ARG A 153 -11.40 -4.19 27.10
C ARG A 153 -12.39 -4.32 25.93
N GLN A 154 -12.18 -3.58 24.83
CA GLN A 154 -13.04 -3.68 23.64
C GLN A 154 -12.88 -5.02 22.91
N LEU A 155 -11.65 -5.53 22.81
CA LEU A 155 -11.36 -6.86 22.29
C LEU A 155 -12.05 -7.93 23.14
N GLY A 156 -11.98 -7.80 24.47
CA GLY A 156 -12.68 -8.67 25.42
C GLY A 156 -14.18 -8.81 25.11
N ARG A 157 -14.88 -7.69 24.85
CA ARG A 157 -16.31 -7.73 24.45
C ARG A 157 -16.58 -8.56 23.20
N VAL A 158 -15.67 -8.51 22.21
CA VAL A 158 -15.78 -9.28 20.97
C VAL A 158 -15.54 -10.76 21.26
N LEU A 159 -14.52 -11.09 22.06
CA LEU A 159 -14.22 -12.47 22.46
C LEU A 159 -15.33 -13.09 23.32
N ASP A 160 -15.86 -12.35 24.29
CA ASP A 160 -17.01 -12.76 25.12
C ASP A 160 -18.22 -13.12 24.26
N THR A 161 -18.45 -12.39 23.16
CA THR A 161 -19.54 -12.67 22.21
C THR A 161 -19.32 -13.99 21.47
N ILE A 162 -18.07 -14.32 21.12
CA ILE A 162 -17.72 -15.61 20.51
C ILE A 162 -17.91 -16.73 21.53
N GLU A 163 -17.43 -16.55 22.76
CA GLU A 163 -17.49 -17.54 23.84
C GLU A 163 -18.90 -17.82 24.34
N ALA A 164 -19.81 -16.83 24.24
CA ALA A 164 -21.20 -16.96 24.68
C ALA A 164 -22.00 -18.04 23.90
N ASP A 165 -21.55 -18.42 22.69
CA ASP A 165 -22.16 -19.49 21.90
C ASP A 165 -21.14 -20.62 21.64
N PRO A 166 -21.28 -21.79 22.28
CA PRO A 166 -20.37 -22.91 22.10
C PRO A 166 -20.23 -23.38 20.64
N ASN A 167 -21.23 -23.17 19.79
CA ASN A 167 -21.13 -23.53 18.37
C ASN A 167 -20.21 -22.57 17.61
N VAL A 168 -20.19 -21.31 18.01
CA VAL A 168 -19.30 -20.29 17.45
C VAL A 168 -17.91 -20.46 18.04
N ALA A 169 -17.78 -20.56 19.37
CA ALA A 169 -16.51 -20.71 20.07
C ALA A 169 -15.69 -21.90 19.59
N ASN A 170 -16.31 -23.07 19.44
CA ASN A 170 -15.61 -24.29 19.00
C ASN A 170 -15.30 -24.33 17.49
N ASN A 171 -15.79 -23.35 16.72
CA ASN A 171 -15.67 -23.32 15.27
C ASN A 171 -15.04 -22.02 14.73
N THR A 172 -14.47 -21.19 15.60
CA THR A 172 -13.85 -19.91 15.23
C THR A 172 -12.35 -19.93 15.51
N ILE A 173 -11.55 -19.73 14.46
CA ILE A 173 -10.12 -19.44 14.60
C ILE A 173 -10.00 -17.95 14.90
N VAL A 174 -9.29 -17.60 15.98
CA VAL A 174 -9.06 -16.20 16.38
C VAL A 174 -7.58 -15.88 16.19
N VAL A 175 -7.30 -14.77 15.50
CA VAL A 175 -5.93 -14.28 15.27
C VAL A 175 -5.86 -12.84 15.74
N PHE A 176 -4.92 -12.56 16.63
CA PHE A 176 -4.63 -11.21 17.12
C PHE A 176 -3.21 -10.82 16.71
N THR A 177 -3.08 -9.64 16.09
CA THR A 177 -1.77 -9.11 15.67
C THR A 177 -1.80 -7.59 15.49
N SER A 178 -0.66 -7.00 15.16
CA SER A 178 -0.49 -5.58 14.83
C SER A 178 0.13 -5.43 13.44
N ASP A 179 -0.12 -4.30 12.78
CA ASP A 179 0.49 -3.97 11.48
C ASP A 179 1.98 -3.59 11.59
N HIS A 180 2.36 -3.02 12.73
CA HIS A 180 3.74 -2.74 13.14
C HIS A 180 3.78 -2.38 14.64
N GLY A 181 4.97 -2.19 15.21
CA GLY A 181 5.17 -1.61 16.53
C GLY A 181 5.23 -0.07 16.56
N PHE A 182 5.74 0.53 17.64
CA PHE A 182 5.74 1.99 17.80
C PHE A 182 6.85 2.50 18.74
N TYR A 183 7.65 3.45 18.28
CA TYR A 183 8.63 4.20 19.06
C TYR A 183 8.01 5.40 19.77
N LEU A 184 8.32 5.53 21.06
CA LEU A 184 7.85 6.57 21.96
C LEU A 184 9.00 7.48 22.44
N GLY A 185 10.18 7.36 21.83
CA GLY A 185 11.40 8.10 22.13
C GLY A 185 12.66 7.24 22.07
N GLU A 186 12.51 5.93 22.06
CA GLU A 186 13.63 4.97 22.02
C GLU A 186 14.38 5.05 20.70
N LEU A 187 15.70 4.83 20.75
CA LEU A 187 16.62 5.00 19.61
C LEU A 187 16.59 6.40 18.98
N GLY A 188 16.09 7.41 19.70
CA GLY A 188 15.83 8.76 19.18
C GLY A 188 14.67 8.80 18.18
N LEU A 189 13.77 7.82 18.21
CA LEU A 189 12.70 7.62 17.23
C LEU A 189 11.32 7.93 17.77
N TRP A 190 10.43 8.19 16.83
CA TRP A 190 9.01 8.44 17.06
C TRP A 190 8.20 7.76 15.95
N LYS A 191 7.14 7.03 16.32
CA LYS A 191 6.30 6.20 15.43
C LYS A 191 7.02 4.95 14.90
N LYS A 192 6.90 4.58 13.63
CA LYS A 192 7.11 3.19 13.16
C LYS A 192 7.91 3.07 11.85
N GLN A 193 8.82 4.00 11.59
CA GLN A 193 9.37 4.18 10.23
C GLN A 193 10.71 3.47 9.98
N LEU A 194 11.15 2.57 10.86
CA LEU A 194 12.45 1.89 10.80
C LEU A 194 12.31 0.38 10.98
N VAL A 195 13.35 -0.36 10.58
CA VAL A 195 13.41 -1.84 10.59
C VAL A 195 13.95 -2.44 11.89
N TYR A 196 14.15 -1.60 12.90
CA TYR A 196 14.53 -2.02 14.25
C TYR A 196 13.38 -2.80 14.91
N GLU A 197 13.72 -3.70 15.85
CA GLU A 197 12.79 -4.68 16.41
C GLU A 197 11.50 -4.03 16.95
N LYS A 198 11.59 -2.93 17.69
CA LYS A 198 10.40 -2.31 18.30
C LYS A 198 9.32 -1.84 17.30
N ALA A 199 9.65 -1.65 16.03
CA ALA A 199 8.68 -1.38 14.98
C ALA A 199 8.37 -2.60 14.12
N ALA A 200 9.30 -3.55 13.97
CA ALA A 200 9.13 -4.73 13.13
C ALA A 200 8.48 -5.93 13.87
N LEU A 201 8.75 -6.08 15.16
CA LEU A 201 8.22 -7.11 16.03
C LEU A 201 6.82 -6.71 16.51
N VAL A 202 5.86 -7.55 16.15
CA VAL A 202 4.45 -7.36 16.48
C VAL A 202 3.95 -8.55 17.29
N PRO A 203 2.96 -8.35 18.19
CA PRO A 203 2.28 -9.48 18.81
C PRO A 203 1.64 -10.34 17.72
N LEU A 204 1.68 -11.65 17.91
CA LEU A 204 0.94 -12.60 17.09
C LEU A 204 0.43 -13.72 17.99
N VAL A 205 -0.90 -13.81 18.10
CA VAL A 205 -1.58 -14.89 18.81
C VAL A 205 -2.53 -15.56 17.83
N ILE A 206 -2.42 -16.88 17.71
CA ILE A 206 -3.31 -17.69 16.88
C ILE A 206 -3.96 -18.72 17.80
N HIS A 207 -5.28 -18.63 17.95
CA HIS A 207 -6.08 -19.60 18.68
C HIS A 207 -6.95 -20.38 17.70
N ASP A 208 -6.70 -21.69 17.63
CA ASP A 208 -7.52 -22.64 16.89
C ASP A 208 -8.18 -23.62 17.88
N PRO A 209 -9.52 -23.61 18.02
CA PRO A 209 -10.21 -24.43 19.02
C PRO A 209 -10.04 -25.94 18.79
N ARG A 210 -9.61 -26.36 17.59
CA ARG A 210 -9.42 -27.78 17.25
C ARG A 210 -8.15 -28.39 17.85
N TYR A 211 -7.21 -27.57 18.31
CA TYR A 211 -5.91 -28.03 18.85
C TYR A 211 -5.67 -27.60 20.29
N PRO A 212 -6.53 -28.00 21.26
CA PRO A 212 -6.43 -27.55 22.65
C PRO A 212 -5.11 -27.95 23.35
N ALA A 213 -4.44 -29.01 22.89
CA ALA A 213 -3.11 -29.40 23.41
C ALA A 213 -2.00 -28.37 23.11
N GLN A 214 -2.25 -27.43 22.19
CA GLN A 214 -1.32 -26.35 21.87
C GLN A 214 -1.68 -25.04 22.57
N HIS A 215 -2.87 -24.94 23.19
CA HIS A 215 -3.29 -23.72 23.88
C HIS A 215 -2.40 -23.43 25.09
N GLY A 216 -2.09 -22.14 25.30
CA GLY A 216 -1.19 -21.72 26.38
C GLY A 216 0.30 -21.97 26.12
N LYS A 217 0.69 -22.51 24.96
CA LYS A 217 2.11 -22.53 24.55
C LYS A 217 2.49 -21.15 24.02
N VAL A 218 3.22 -20.40 24.84
CA VAL A 218 3.57 -18.98 24.58
C VAL A 218 4.88 -18.81 23.79
N HIS A 219 5.62 -19.89 23.51
CA HIS A 219 6.99 -19.77 22.99
C HIS A 219 7.23 -20.68 21.78
N SER A 220 6.97 -20.17 20.59
CA SER A 220 7.64 -20.64 19.38
C SER A 220 8.89 -19.79 19.16
N THR A 221 10.03 -20.43 18.92
CA THR A 221 11.25 -19.75 18.45
C THR A 221 11.25 -19.57 16.94
N SER A 222 10.20 -20.05 16.25
CA SER A 222 10.01 -19.80 14.83
C SER A 222 9.81 -18.31 14.60
N LEU A 223 10.52 -17.81 13.60
CA LEU A 223 10.23 -16.49 13.07
C LEU A 223 8.95 -16.56 12.24
N ALA A 224 8.25 -15.43 12.15
CA ALA A 224 7.02 -15.27 11.39
C ALA A 224 7.04 -13.89 10.70
N GLU A 225 6.40 -13.81 9.54
CA GLU A 225 6.15 -12.56 8.81
C GLU A 225 4.65 -12.30 8.70
N LEU A 226 4.23 -11.04 8.59
CA LEU A 226 2.81 -10.71 8.38
C LEU A 226 2.26 -11.26 7.05
N THR A 227 3.12 -11.54 6.08
CA THR A 227 2.80 -12.22 4.81
C THR A 227 2.38 -13.68 5.01
N ASP A 228 2.65 -14.27 6.17
CA ASP A 228 2.32 -15.66 6.51
C ASP A 228 0.87 -15.85 6.91
N LEU A 229 0.21 -14.77 7.31
CA LEU A 229 -1.16 -14.83 7.81
C LEU A 229 -2.10 -15.38 6.75
N TYR A 230 -2.01 -14.92 5.51
CA TYR A 230 -2.88 -15.39 4.43
C TYR A 230 -2.75 -16.91 4.16
N PRO A 231 -1.56 -17.46 3.86
CA PRO A 231 -1.42 -18.90 3.64
C PRO A 231 -1.76 -19.71 4.90
N THR A 232 -1.49 -19.18 6.09
CA THR A 232 -1.89 -19.82 7.35
C THR A 232 -3.41 -19.92 7.47
N PHE A 233 -4.15 -18.85 7.17
CA PHE A 233 -5.61 -18.84 7.25
C PHE A 233 -6.23 -19.77 6.22
N ALA A 234 -5.71 -19.78 4.99
CA ALA A 234 -6.15 -20.70 3.95
C ALA A 234 -5.96 -22.16 4.41
N ASP A 235 -4.77 -22.51 4.88
CA ASP A 235 -4.45 -23.86 5.36
C ASP A 235 -5.32 -24.28 6.55
N LEU A 236 -5.46 -23.44 7.58
CA LEU A 236 -6.32 -23.74 8.73
C LEU A 236 -7.81 -23.83 8.34
N ALA A 237 -8.26 -23.08 7.33
CA ALA A 237 -9.61 -23.17 6.78
C ALA A 237 -9.80 -24.35 5.80
N GLY A 238 -8.75 -25.12 5.48
CA GLY A 238 -8.81 -26.20 4.50
C GLY A 238 -8.95 -25.73 3.05
N LEU A 239 -8.47 -24.51 2.76
CA LEU A 239 -8.48 -23.88 1.44
C LEU A 239 -7.06 -23.84 0.86
N PRO A 240 -6.90 -23.97 -0.47
CA PRO A 240 -5.59 -23.76 -1.10
C PRO A 240 -5.19 -22.27 -1.02
N PRO A 241 -3.95 -21.95 -0.63
CA PRO A 241 -3.46 -20.58 -0.76
C PRO A 241 -3.28 -20.20 -2.25
N PRO A 242 -3.48 -18.93 -2.63
CA PRO A 242 -3.13 -18.41 -3.96
C PRO A 242 -1.68 -18.71 -4.30
N GLU A 243 -1.40 -19.00 -5.58
CA GLU A 243 -0.03 -19.27 -6.05
C GLU A 243 0.91 -18.07 -5.84
N GLU A 244 0.36 -16.85 -5.79
CA GLU A 244 1.11 -15.60 -5.63
C GLU A 244 1.43 -15.26 -4.16
N ALA A 245 0.92 -16.03 -3.19
CA ALA A 245 1.17 -15.77 -1.78
C ALA A 245 2.65 -16.01 -1.44
N SER A 246 3.37 -14.96 -1.03
CA SER A 246 4.81 -15.04 -0.74
C SER A 246 5.17 -15.58 0.65
N GLY A 247 4.19 -15.71 1.55
CA GLY A 247 4.39 -16.22 2.91
C GLY A 247 4.43 -17.74 3.02
N VAL A 248 4.75 -18.24 4.20
CA VAL A 248 4.74 -19.68 4.53
C VAL A 248 3.68 -19.92 5.60
N SER A 249 2.86 -20.95 5.44
CA SER A 249 1.83 -21.32 6.43
C SER A 249 2.46 -21.67 7.78
N LEU A 250 1.96 -21.04 8.85
CA LEU A 250 2.27 -21.35 10.24
C LEU A 250 1.38 -22.47 10.81
N ALA A 251 0.47 -23.03 10.01
CA ALA A 251 -0.51 -24.02 10.49
C ALA A 251 0.16 -25.26 11.11
N GLY A 252 1.31 -25.69 10.59
CA GLY A 252 2.08 -26.79 11.19
C GLY A 252 2.52 -26.50 12.63
N ILE A 253 2.87 -25.25 12.94
CA ILE A 253 3.18 -24.81 14.31
C ILE A 253 1.90 -24.82 15.16
N VAL A 254 0.80 -24.27 14.64
CA VAL A 254 -0.50 -24.23 15.34
C VAL A 254 -1.02 -25.63 15.66
N ARG A 255 -0.75 -26.62 14.79
CA ARG A 255 -1.10 -28.03 14.98
C ARG A 255 -0.13 -28.78 15.91
N GLY A 256 1.07 -28.22 16.15
CA GLY A 256 2.18 -28.89 16.85
C GLY A 256 2.86 -29.98 16.02
N GLU A 257 2.79 -29.86 14.69
CA GLU A 257 3.41 -30.77 13.72
C GLU A 257 4.81 -30.31 13.31
N ALA A 258 5.15 -29.04 13.58
CA ALA A 258 6.44 -28.43 13.27
C ALA A 258 6.88 -27.46 14.37
N ASP A 259 8.17 -27.43 14.67
CA ASP A 259 8.76 -26.48 15.61
C ASP A 259 9.14 -25.15 14.95
N LEU A 260 9.50 -25.18 13.67
CA LEU A 260 9.95 -24.02 12.89
C LEU A 260 9.23 -23.97 11.53
N ALA A 261 8.70 -22.80 11.17
CA ALA A 261 8.18 -22.51 9.84
C ALA A 261 9.26 -21.92 8.91
N ARG A 262 10.26 -21.21 9.49
CA ARG A 262 11.41 -20.61 8.80
C ARG A 262 12.55 -20.31 9.77
N ASP A 263 13.72 -20.05 9.23
CA ASP A 263 14.95 -19.70 9.94
C ASP A 263 15.28 -18.19 9.93
N SER A 264 14.57 -17.42 9.10
CA SER A 264 14.80 -16.00 8.87
C SER A 264 13.51 -15.24 8.52
N ALA A 265 13.42 -13.97 8.90
CA ALA A 265 12.33 -13.05 8.55
C ALA A 265 12.87 -11.83 7.81
N LEU A 266 12.10 -11.34 6.83
CA LEU A 266 12.44 -10.24 5.94
C LEU A 266 11.58 -9.01 6.23
N THR A 267 12.23 -7.85 6.37
CA THR A 267 11.58 -6.54 6.54
C THR A 267 12.21 -5.53 5.59
N LEU A 268 11.38 -4.74 4.90
CA LEU A 268 11.82 -3.76 3.91
C LEU A 268 11.49 -2.32 4.34
N THR A 269 12.39 -1.37 4.07
CA THR A 269 12.09 0.06 4.28
C THR A 269 12.79 0.95 3.25
N ALA A 270 12.07 1.91 2.67
CA ALA A 270 12.62 2.84 1.68
C ALA A 270 13.27 4.07 2.33
N ARG A 271 14.36 4.59 1.73
CA ARG A 271 15.09 5.81 2.16
C ARG A 271 15.52 6.67 0.99
N CYS A 272 15.81 7.93 1.31
CA CYS A 272 16.39 8.91 0.41
C CYS A 272 17.91 9.02 0.66
N ASP A 273 18.74 9.02 -0.39
CA ASP A 273 20.16 9.29 -0.26
C ASP A 273 20.39 10.80 -0.03
N THR A 274 20.67 11.18 1.21
CA THR A 274 20.81 12.58 1.62
C THR A 274 22.22 13.15 1.45
N LYS A 275 23.19 12.37 0.94
CA LYS A 275 24.58 12.86 0.73
C LYS A 275 24.67 14.05 -0.23
N HIS A 276 23.67 14.25 -1.08
CA HIS A 276 23.66 15.30 -2.11
C HIS A 276 22.81 16.53 -1.75
N TYR A 277 22.19 16.58 -0.57
CA TYR A 277 21.28 17.66 -0.17
C TYR A 277 21.86 18.51 0.98
N PRO A 278 21.78 19.85 0.90
CA PRO A 278 22.13 20.73 2.03
C PRO A 278 21.21 20.48 3.24
N ASP A 279 21.69 20.78 4.46
CA ASP A 279 21.02 20.42 5.72
C ASP A 279 19.53 20.81 5.80
N TRP A 280 19.13 21.91 5.16
CA TRP A 280 17.75 22.38 5.13
C TRP A 280 16.86 21.58 4.15
N ALA A 281 17.43 20.93 3.13
CA ALA A 281 16.74 20.12 2.12
C ALA A 281 16.64 18.63 2.49
N ARG A 282 17.39 18.16 3.50
CA ARG A 282 17.23 16.79 4.05
C ARG A 282 15.81 16.51 4.58
N ASN A 283 15.07 17.57 4.90
CA ASN A 283 13.68 17.52 5.37
C ASN A 283 12.61 17.48 4.25
N GLU A 284 13.02 17.52 2.98
CA GLU A 284 12.11 17.65 1.83
C GLU A 284 11.95 16.37 0.98
N CYS A 285 12.60 15.26 1.33
CA CYS A 285 12.21 13.98 0.75
C CYS A 285 10.70 13.80 1.05
N LYS A 286 9.85 13.70 0.04
CA LYS A 286 8.40 13.58 0.27
C LYS A 286 7.98 12.24 -0.24
N ILE A 287 8.13 11.16 0.55
CA ILE A 287 7.71 9.80 0.14
C ILE A 287 6.25 9.76 -0.38
N LYS A 288 5.40 10.72 0.02
CA LYS A 288 4.02 10.87 -0.49
C LYS A 288 3.87 11.64 -1.81
N GLU A 289 4.90 12.33 -2.29
CA GLU A 289 4.91 13.15 -3.52
C GLU A 289 6.12 12.85 -4.43
N LEU A 290 6.83 11.71 -4.24
CA LEU A 290 7.99 11.39 -5.06
C LEU A 290 7.51 11.10 -6.48
N ARG A 291 7.79 12.04 -7.40
CA ARG A 291 8.20 11.65 -8.74
C ARG A 291 9.42 10.74 -8.58
N ASN A 292 9.51 9.72 -9.43
CA ASN A 292 10.39 8.55 -9.38
C ASN A 292 11.91 8.78 -9.26
N GLU A 293 12.37 10.00 -9.03
CA GLU A 293 13.78 10.40 -9.10
C GLU A 293 14.41 10.60 -7.70
N GLU A 294 13.61 10.60 -6.61
CA GLU A 294 14.03 11.10 -5.29
C GLU A 294 14.16 10.05 -4.16
N ALA A 295 13.40 8.92 -4.16
CA ALA A 295 13.76 7.75 -3.34
C ALA A 295 14.69 6.86 -4.14
N GLN A 296 15.87 6.62 -3.58
CA GLN A 296 16.97 5.99 -4.32
C GLN A 296 17.48 4.73 -3.64
N VAL A 297 17.04 4.43 -2.40
CA VAL A 297 17.63 3.37 -1.59
C VAL A 297 16.55 2.53 -0.89
N MET A 298 16.70 1.22 -0.91
CA MET A 298 15.91 0.25 -0.13
C MET A 298 16.80 -0.37 0.95
N GLY A 299 16.33 -0.39 2.18
CA GLY A 299 16.89 -1.17 3.28
C GLY A 299 16.23 -2.54 3.29
N ILE A 300 17.05 -3.57 3.08
CA ILE A 300 16.62 -4.97 3.04
C ILE A 300 17.14 -5.62 4.32
N SER A 301 16.25 -5.88 5.26
CA SER A 301 16.58 -6.37 6.60
C SER A 301 16.23 -7.85 6.74
N ILE A 302 17.22 -8.68 7.09
CA ILE A 302 17.03 -10.08 7.48
C ILE A 302 17.23 -10.21 8.98
N ARG A 303 16.23 -10.79 9.65
CA ARG A 303 16.28 -11.21 11.05
C ARG A 303 16.40 -12.73 11.10
N THR A 304 17.43 -13.24 11.74
CA THR A 304 17.54 -14.67 12.13
C THR A 304 17.22 -14.78 13.62
N THR A 305 17.43 -15.91 14.30
CA THR A 305 17.35 -15.95 15.77
C THR A 305 18.54 -15.23 16.42
N LYS A 306 19.70 -15.17 15.76
CA LYS A 306 20.96 -14.66 16.34
C LYS A 306 21.30 -13.23 15.95
N TYR A 307 20.95 -12.82 14.73
CA TYR A 307 21.36 -11.53 14.18
C TYR A 307 20.21 -10.84 13.46
N ARG A 308 20.26 -9.51 13.45
CA ARG A 308 19.54 -8.69 12.47
C ARG A 308 20.55 -7.98 11.60
N PHE A 309 20.44 -8.18 10.30
CA PHE A 309 21.29 -7.55 9.30
C PHE A 309 20.44 -6.70 8.37
N THR A 310 20.87 -5.48 8.06
CA THR A 310 20.26 -4.65 7.01
C THR A 310 21.32 -4.22 6.03
N THR A 311 21.06 -4.43 4.76
CA THR A 311 21.86 -3.86 3.67
C THR A 311 21.04 -2.84 2.92
N TRP A 312 21.69 -1.72 2.58
CA TRP A 312 21.05 -0.58 1.93
C TRP A 312 21.52 -0.51 0.49
N VAL A 313 20.62 -0.73 -0.47
CA VAL A 313 20.98 -0.78 -1.89
C VAL A 313 20.19 0.22 -2.71
N SER A 314 20.76 0.63 -3.84
CA SER A 314 20.02 1.46 -4.79
C SER A 314 18.81 0.72 -5.34
N TRP A 315 17.67 1.40 -5.40
CA TRP A 315 16.40 0.78 -5.79
C TRP A 315 15.65 1.66 -6.81
N ASP A 316 15.24 1.05 -7.92
CA ASP A 316 14.33 1.65 -8.88
C ASP A 316 12.88 1.33 -8.49
N PHE A 317 12.21 2.32 -7.90
CA PHE A 317 10.83 2.19 -7.45
C PHE A 317 9.81 2.17 -8.60
N LEU A 318 10.18 2.55 -9.83
CA LEU A 318 9.29 2.43 -11.00
C LEU A 318 9.16 0.99 -11.48
N SER A 319 10.31 0.36 -11.67
CA SER A 319 10.35 -1.03 -12.12
C SER A 319 10.25 -2.01 -10.94
N ASN A 320 10.28 -1.49 -9.71
CA ASN A 320 10.36 -2.26 -8.46
C ASN A 320 11.53 -3.27 -8.47
N LYS A 321 12.71 -2.81 -8.88
CA LYS A 321 13.92 -3.64 -8.99
C LYS A 321 15.09 -2.98 -8.28
N ALA A 322 15.95 -3.82 -7.70
CA ALA A 322 17.25 -3.38 -7.23
C ALA A 322 18.13 -2.92 -8.39
N ASP A 323 19.08 -2.03 -8.13
CA ASP A 323 20.17 -1.75 -9.06
C ASP A 323 20.90 -3.05 -9.40
N THR A 324 21.10 -3.30 -10.69
CA THR A 324 21.81 -4.44 -11.27
C THR A 324 23.18 -4.73 -10.65
N LYS A 325 23.85 -3.74 -10.05
CA LYS A 325 25.15 -3.93 -9.40
C LYS A 325 25.06 -4.42 -7.95
N LEU A 326 23.92 -4.26 -7.29
CA LEU A 326 23.69 -4.62 -5.89
C LEU A 326 24.77 -4.12 -4.91
N GLU A 327 25.44 -3.00 -5.23
CA GLU A 327 26.48 -2.43 -4.38
C GLU A 327 25.85 -1.84 -3.10
N PRO A 328 26.23 -2.35 -1.90
CA PRO A 328 25.70 -1.83 -0.65
C PRO A 328 26.20 -0.39 -0.42
N LYS A 329 25.26 0.53 -0.17
CA LYS A 329 25.52 1.91 0.23
C LYS A 329 25.89 2.02 1.71
N ALA A 330 25.34 1.13 2.53
CA ALA A 330 25.75 0.88 3.90
C ALA A 330 25.21 -0.48 4.36
N ASP A 331 25.79 -0.98 5.45
CA ASP A 331 25.33 -2.18 6.13
C ASP A 331 25.15 -1.90 7.63
N GLU A 332 24.22 -2.62 8.23
CA GLU A 332 23.96 -2.66 9.65
C GLU A 332 23.91 -4.11 10.13
N LEU A 333 24.59 -4.41 11.23
CA LEU A 333 24.53 -5.71 11.89
C LEU A 333 24.34 -5.53 13.39
N TYR A 334 23.34 -6.22 13.94
CA TYR A 334 23.05 -6.21 15.37
C TYR A 334 22.96 -7.63 15.90
N ASP A 335 23.55 -7.84 17.08
CA ASP A 335 23.54 -9.12 17.78
C ASP A 335 22.28 -9.24 18.65
N HIS A 336 21.58 -10.35 18.48
CA HIS A 336 20.31 -10.67 19.13
C HIS A 336 20.39 -11.98 19.92
N ARG A 337 21.60 -12.48 20.20
CA ARG A 337 21.84 -13.71 20.98
C ARG A 337 21.67 -13.55 22.49
N ALA A 338 21.46 -12.33 22.99
CA ALA A 338 21.30 -12.09 24.41
C ALA A 338 20.17 -12.97 24.98
N GLU A 339 20.51 -13.83 25.94
CA GLU A 339 19.66 -14.94 26.42
C GLU A 339 18.47 -14.52 27.29
N ASP A 340 18.30 -13.22 27.57
CA ASP A 340 17.24 -12.73 28.43
C ASP A 340 16.42 -11.63 27.74
N ALA A 341 15.30 -12.04 27.15
CA ALA A 341 14.30 -11.13 26.58
C ALA A 341 13.67 -10.18 27.62
N SER A 342 13.91 -10.39 28.92
CA SER A 342 13.50 -9.47 29.99
C SER A 342 14.51 -8.36 30.27
N VAL A 343 15.69 -8.41 29.64
CA VAL A 343 16.71 -7.34 29.68
C VAL A 343 16.91 -6.82 28.25
N LEU A 344 15.88 -6.14 27.75
CA LEU A 344 15.86 -5.36 26.51
C LEU A 344 16.83 -4.12 26.40
N PRO A 345 17.47 -3.54 27.46
CA PRO A 345 18.08 -2.21 27.37
C PRO A 345 19.27 -1.98 26.44
N ALA A 346 19.71 -2.96 25.66
CA ALA A 346 20.82 -2.78 24.73
C ALA A 346 20.66 -3.51 23.38
N ILE A 347 19.52 -4.15 23.11
CA ILE A 347 19.29 -4.78 21.81
C ILE A 347 19.30 -3.67 20.75
N GLU A 348 20.11 -3.87 19.71
CA GLU A 348 20.33 -2.92 18.62
C GLU A 348 21.02 -1.61 19.01
N ALA A 349 21.73 -1.54 20.14
CA ALA A 349 22.42 -0.32 20.56
C ALA A 349 23.75 -0.04 19.85
N VAL A 350 24.38 -1.04 19.21
CA VAL A 350 25.69 -0.91 18.56
C VAL A 350 25.67 -1.62 17.21
N ASN A 351 25.99 -0.90 16.13
CA ASN A 351 26.15 -1.47 14.81
C ASN A 351 27.52 -2.17 14.68
N LEU A 352 27.51 -3.49 14.48
CA LEU A 352 28.70 -4.32 14.37
C LEU A 352 29.21 -4.46 12.93
N ALA A 353 28.58 -3.81 11.94
CA ALA A 353 28.92 -3.99 10.53
C ALA A 353 30.38 -3.61 10.18
N ALA A 354 30.99 -2.70 10.94
CA ALA A 354 32.39 -2.30 10.75
C ALA A 354 33.41 -3.22 11.46
N THR A 355 32.93 -4.16 12.29
CA THR A 355 33.78 -5.06 13.06
C THR A 355 34.22 -6.24 12.19
N LYS A 356 35.53 -6.34 11.95
CA LYS A 356 36.13 -7.30 11.01
C LYS A 356 35.73 -8.77 11.26
N ASP A 357 35.54 -9.14 12.51
CA ASP A 357 35.19 -10.52 12.91
C ASP A 357 33.83 -10.97 12.37
N TYR A 358 32.96 -10.02 11.99
CA TYR A 358 31.61 -10.31 11.48
C TYR A 358 31.51 -10.32 9.95
N ASN A 359 32.60 -10.09 9.21
CA ASN A 359 32.56 -10.04 7.73
C ASN A 359 31.93 -11.29 7.10
N ALA A 360 32.29 -12.49 7.59
CA ALA A 360 31.73 -13.74 7.08
C ALA A 360 30.23 -13.87 7.38
N VAL A 361 29.78 -13.40 8.54
CA VAL A 361 28.37 -13.36 8.93
C VAL A 361 27.59 -12.41 8.04
N ILE A 362 28.14 -11.23 7.75
CA ILE A 362 27.54 -10.22 6.88
C ILE A 362 27.34 -10.76 5.46
N GLU A 363 28.37 -11.37 4.86
CA GLU A 363 28.25 -11.93 3.50
C GLU A 363 27.18 -13.02 3.43
N LEU A 364 27.11 -13.89 4.45
CA LEU A 364 26.07 -14.92 4.55
C LEU A 364 24.66 -14.31 4.65
N LEU A 365 24.45 -13.38 5.59
CA LEU A 365 23.14 -12.75 5.80
C LEU A 365 22.71 -11.90 4.59
N ARG A 366 23.67 -11.28 3.89
CA ARG A 366 23.41 -10.56 2.64
C ARG A 366 22.98 -11.51 1.53
N HIS A 367 23.63 -12.67 1.40
CA HIS A 367 23.21 -13.69 0.43
C HIS A 367 21.79 -14.19 0.71
N MET A 368 21.48 -14.49 1.98
CA MET A 368 20.11 -14.86 2.40
C MET A 368 19.11 -13.76 2.04
N ALA A 369 19.47 -12.49 2.21
CA ALA A 369 18.61 -11.36 1.82
C ALA A 369 18.31 -11.35 0.31
N TRP A 370 19.30 -11.63 -0.54
CA TRP A 370 19.14 -11.70 -2.00
C TRP A 370 18.27 -12.85 -2.44
N GLU A 371 18.50 -14.04 -1.86
CA GLU A 371 17.69 -15.22 -2.13
C GLU A 371 16.22 -14.98 -1.76
N ARG A 372 15.96 -14.45 -0.56
CA ARG A 372 14.60 -14.11 -0.09
C ARG A 372 13.91 -13.05 -0.94
N MET A 373 14.68 -12.15 -1.57
CA MET A 373 14.16 -11.13 -2.49
C MET A 373 13.99 -11.64 -3.93
N GLY A 374 14.37 -12.89 -4.22
CA GLY A 374 14.36 -13.44 -5.59
C GLY A 374 15.34 -12.73 -6.52
N ILE A 375 16.41 -12.17 -5.98
CA ILE A 375 17.45 -11.47 -6.75
C ILE A 375 18.48 -12.50 -7.19
N GLU A 376 18.54 -12.79 -8.49
CA GLU A 376 19.59 -13.63 -9.07
C GLU A 376 20.96 -12.97 -8.85
N THR A 377 21.86 -13.69 -8.20
CA THR A 377 23.24 -13.26 -8.03
C THR A 377 24.15 -14.25 -8.75
N ASP A 378 25.15 -13.74 -9.48
CA ASP A 378 26.25 -14.54 -10.04
C ASP A 378 27.22 -15.02 -8.94
N PHE A 379 26.69 -15.30 -7.75
CA PHE A 379 27.47 -15.75 -6.61
C PHE A 379 27.80 -17.23 -6.79
N ALA A 380 28.71 -17.52 -7.73
CA ALA A 380 29.62 -18.62 -7.54
C ALA A 380 30.33 -18.35 -6.21
N LEU A 381 29.98 -19.11 -5.15
CA LEU A 381 30.89 -19.31 -4.03
C LEU A 381 32.27 -19.50 -4.65
N THR A 382 33.14 -18.51 -4.51
CA THR A 382 34.41 -18.46 -5.22
C THR A 382 35.21 -19.68 -4.80
N HIS A 383 35.15 -20.72 -5.62
CA HIS A 383 36.02 -21.90 -5.53
C HIS A 383 37.49 -21.56 -5.82
N ASN A 384 37.88 -20.27 -5.86
CA ASN A 384 39.18 -19.82 -6.32
C ASN A 384 39.63 -18.44 -5.78
N ALA A 385 39.06 -17.95 -4.67
CA ALA A 385 39.77 -16.97 -3.85
C ALA A 385 40.24 -17.72 -2.62
N GLY A 386 41.56 -17.86 -2.44
CA GLY A 386 42.19 -18.53 -1.30
C GLY A 386 41.95 -17.82 0.03
N VAL A 387 40.68 -17.67 0.42
CA VAL A 387 40.30 -17.52 1.81
C VAL A 387 40.31 -18.94 2.36
N ASP A 388 41.39 -19.26 3.05
CA ASP A 388 41.48 -20.44 3.88
C ASP A 388 40.37 -20.32 4.94
N VAL A 389 39.22 -20.95 4.70
CA VAL A 389 38.21 -21.21 5.73
C VAL A 389 38.61 -22.45 6.54
N GLY A 390 39.90 -22.78 6.56
CA GLY A 390 40.52 -23.56 7.62
C GLY A 390 40.65 -22.69 8.86
N GLN A 391 39.90 -23.01 9.91
CA GLN A 391 40.10 -22.46 11.26
C GLN A 391 40.26 -20.93 11.31
N ALA A 392 39.41 -20.18 10.60
CA ALA A 392 39.22 -18.79 10.99
C ALA A 392 38.51 -18.83 12.36
N ASP A 393 39.25 -18.51 13.42
CA ASP A 393 38.74 -18.28 14.77
C ASP A 393 37.70 -17.14 14.70
N THR A 394 36.47 -17.47 14.32
CA THR A 394 35.32 -16.63 14.68
C THR A 394 35.21 -16.66 16.20
N PRO A 395 34.86 -15.55 16.88
CA PRO A 395 34.69 -15.52 18.34
C PRO A 395 33.79 -16.64 18.90
N ASP A 396 32.96 -17.23 18.04
CA ASP A 396 31.86 -18.11 18.42
C ASP A 396 32.06 -19.59 18.06
N GLY A 397 33.25 -20.00 17.59
CA GLY A 397 33.52 -21.40 17.27
C GLY A 397 32.46 -22.01 16.34
N LEU A 398 32.00 -21.23 15.35
CA LEU A 398 30.95 -21.59 14.41
C LEU A 398 31.42 -22.75 13.52
N ALA A 399 31.35 -23.96 14.07
CA ALA A 399 31.18 -25.18 13.31
C ALA A 399 29.77 -25.12 12.71
N PHE A 400 29.62 -24.42 11.59
CA PHE A 400 28.45 -24.60 10.75
C PHE A 400 28.54 -26.01 10.19
N ALA A 401 27.76 -26.92 10.76
CA ALA A 401 27.42 -28.16 10.09
C ALA A 401 26.82 -27.78 8.74
N ARG A 402 27.63 -27.85 7.68
CA ARG A 402 27.08 -28.27 6.40
C ARG A 402 26.33 -29.56 6.70
N PHE A 403 25.09 -29.66 6.26
CA PHE A 403 24.64 -30.95 5.73
C PHE A 403 25.48 -31.21 4.48
N ASP A 404 26.74 -31.57 4.69
CA ASP A 404 27.58 -32.20 3.70
C ASP A 404 27.25 -33.68 3.82
N SER A 405 26.55 -34.16 2.81
CA SER A 405 26.42 -35.57 2.52
C SER A 405 27.82 -36.17 2.43
N ASN A 406 28.31 -36.77 3.50
CA ASN A 406 29.18 -37.94 3.49
C ASN A 406 29.56 -38.32 4.93
N ASP A 407 28.92 -39.37 5.44
CA ASP A 407 29.74 -40.51 5.84
C ASP A 407 29.59 -41.60 4.78
N ALA A 408 30.53 -41.49 3.85
CA ALA A 408 31.24 -42.54 3.14
C ALA A 408 30.47 -43.84 2.84
N HIS A 409 30.33 -44.14 1.54
CA HIS A 409 31.29 -45.05 0.91
C HIS A 409 31.26 -44.97 -0.63
N LEU A 410 32.44 -44.62 -1.18
CA LEU A 410 33.09 -45.25 -2.34
C LEU A 410 32.63 -44.89 -3.78
N PHE A 411 33.45 -44.00 -4.37
CA PHE A 411 33.94 -43.95 -5.76
C PHE A 411 33.07 -43.43 -6.93
N ARG A 412 33.51 -42.25 -7.39
CA ARG A 412 33.81 -41.83 -8.78
C ARG A 412 32.67 -41.58 -9.77
N GLY A 413 32.66 -40.34 -10.27
CA GLY A 413 32.49 -40.07 -11.69
C GLY A 413 31.28 -39.20 -12.02
N LYS A 414 31.59 -37.97 -12.43
CA LYS A 414 30.77 -36.91 -13.05
C LYS A 414 29.35 -37.25 -13.56
N SER A 415 28.48 -36.26 -13.31
CA SER A 415 27.24 -35.84 -14.00
C SER A 415 26.03 -36.79 -13.98
N MET A 416 25.16 -36.56 -13.00
CA MET A 416 23.75 -36.98 -12.85
C MET A 416 23.25 -36.18 -11.61
N ASN A 417 22.24 -35.31 -11.62
CA ASN A 417 20.82 -35.61 -11.80
C ASN A 417 19.95 -34.33 -11.74
N GLU A 418 19.11 -34.10 -12.75
CA GLU A 418 17.77 -33.50 -12.58
C GLU A 418 16.69 -34.60 -12.34
N CYS A 419 17.10 -35.87 -12.25
CA CYS A 419 16.18 -36.99 -12.00
C CYS A 419 15.83 -37.25 -10.52
N GLN A 420 16.35 -36.48 -9.56
CA GLN A 420 15.99 -36.67 -8.14
C GLN A 420 14.74 -35.90 -7.70
N ILE A 421 14.22 -34.98 -8.51
CA ILE A 421 13.03 -34.18 -8.15
C ILE A 421 11.72 -34.98 -8.27
N LEU A 422 11.69 -36.10 -9.00
CA LEU A 422 10.46 -36.89 -9.21
C LEU A 422 10.29 -38.11 -8.29
N CYS A 423 11.20 -38.35 -7.33
CA CYS A 423 11.09 -39.49 -6.42
C CYS A 423 10.61 -39.14 -5.00
N SER A 424 10.20 -37.89 -4.72
CA SER A 424 9.70 -37.48 -3.40
C SER A 424 8.19 -37.69 -3.19
N ILE A 425 7.43 -38.07 -4.21
CA ILE A 425 5.95 -38.18 -4.10
C ILE A 425 5.47 -39.56 -3.61
N TYR A 426 6.33 -40.60 -3.53
CA TYR A 426 5.91 -41.91 -3.02
C TYR A 426 6.91 -42.50 -2.00
N ARG A 427 6.73 -42.16 -0.72
CA ARG A 427 7.31 -42.92 0.40
C ARG A 427 6.57 -44.24 0.55
N ASN A 428 7.11 -45.33 -0.01
CA ASN A 428 7.13 -46.70 0.55
C ASN A 428 7.37 -47.72 -0.57
N CYS A 429 8.62 -47.96 -0.97
CA CYS A 429 9.07 -49.20 -1.63
C CYS A 429 10.60 -49.26 -1.61
N ALA A 430 11.18 -50.26 -0.94
CA ALA A 430 12.60 -50.55 -1.00
C ALA A 430 12.85 -51.52 -2.18
N GLY A 431 13.49 -51.05 -3.26
CA GLY A 431 13.85 -51.90 -4.40
C GLY A 431 14.66 -51.16 -5.48
N MET A 432 15.67 -51.84 -6.03
CA MET A 432 16.69 -51.30 -6.95
C MET A 432 16.14 -51.20 -8.39
N CYS A 433 16.32 -50.05 -9.07
CA CYS A 433 15.97 -49.87 -10.48
C CYS A 433 17.18 -50.04 -11.41
N VAL A 434 17.00 -50.70 -12.57
CA VAL A 434 18.00 -50.81 -13.65
C VAL A 434 17.38 -50.23 -14.92
N CYS A 435 18.07 -49.28 -15.57
CA CYS A 435 17.64 -48.64 -16.82
C CYS A 435 18.48 -49.17 -18.00
N VAL A 436 17.85 -49.52 -19.12
CA VAL A 436 18.51 -49.91 -20.37
C VAL A 436 18.00 -49.01 -21.50
N CYS A 437 18.90 -48.28 -22.17
CA CYS A 437 18.58 -47.44 -23.34
C CYS A 437 18.90 -48.17 -24.65
N VAL A 438 17.97 -48.13 -25.62
CA VAL A 438 18.19 -48.62 -26.99
C VAL A 438 17.81 -47.49 -27.96
N CYS A 439 18.73 -47.13 -28.87
CA CYS A 439 18.49 -46.12 -29.92
C CYS A 439 18.17 -46.79 -31.26
N VAL A 440 17.12 -46.33 -31.96
CA VAL A 440 16.79 -46.75 -33.33
C VAL A 440 16.64 -45.51 -34.21
N CYS A 441 17.32 -45.47 -35.36
CA CYS A 441 17.25 -44.37 -36.34
C CYS A 441 16.42 -44.77 -37.57
N VAL A 442 15.53 -43.89 -38.04
CA VAL A 442 14.77 -44.06 -39.30
C VAL A 442 14.91 -42.80 -40.15
N CYS A 443 15.26 -42.95 -41.44
CA CYS A 443 15.41 -41.85 -42.40
C CYS A 443 14.26 -41.83 -43.42
N VAL A 444 13.70 -40.65 -43.72
CA VAL A 444 12.72 -40.46 -44.81
C VAL A 444 13.15 -39.27 -45.68
N CYS A 445 13.22 -39.46 -47.01
CA CYS A 445 13.58 -38.43 -48.00
C CYS A 445 12.35 -37.97 -48.79
N VAL A 446 12.19 -36.66 -49.01
CA VAL A 446 11.19 -36.09 -49.94
C VAL A 446 11.89 -35.18 -50.95
N CYS A 447 11.73 -35.44 -52.24
CA CYS A 447 12.26 -34.62 -53.34
C CYS A 447 11.14 -33.79 -53.97
N VAL A 448 11.37 -32.50 -54.22
CA VAL A 448 10.51 -31.66 -55.07
C VAL A 448 11.36 -31.11 -56.23
N CYS A 449 11.01 -31.51 -57.46
CA CYS A 449 11.64 -31.04 -58.69
C CYS A 449 10.86 -29.86 -59.28
N VAL A 450 11.56 -28.77 -59.62
CA VAL A 450 11.06 -27.77 -60.56
C VAL A 450 12.11 -27.58 -61.65
N CYS A 451 11.73 -27.90 -62.89
CA CYS A 451 12.57 -27.79 -64.08
C CYS A 451 12.67 -26.34 -64.55
N VAL A 452 13.87 -25.73 -64.54
CA VAL A 452 14.57 -25.18 -65.73
C VAL A 452 16.07 -25.06 -65.40
N CYS A 453 16.87 -25.90 -66.07
CA CYS A 453 18.32 -25.82 -66.37
C CYS A 453 19.25 -24.99 -65.46
N VAL A 454 19.75 -25.59 -64.36
CA VAL A 454 21.17 -25.85 -63.99
C VAL A 454 21.12 -26.53 -62.60
N CYS A 455 21.40 -27.83 -62.53
CA CYS A 455 21.31 -28.59 -61.27
C CYS A 455 22.62 -28.52 -60.45
N VAL A 456 22.55 -27.93 -59.27
CA VAL A 456 23.43 -28.26 -58.13
C VAL A 456 22.54 -28.89 -57.05
N CYS A 457 22.69 -30.20 -56.80
CA CYS A 457 22.01 -30.87 -55.69
C CYS A 457 22.87 -30.74 -54.43
N VAL A 458 22.34 -30.09 -53.39
CA VAL A 458 22.87 -30.19 -52.03
C VAL A 458 21.91 -31.11 -51.25
N CYS A 459 22.38 -32.29 -50.85
CA CYS A 459 21.64 -33.15 -49.91
C CYS A 459 21.88 -32.62 -48.49
N VAL A 460 20.81 -32.24 -47.80
CA VAL A 460 20.84 -32.02 -46.34
C VAL A 460 20.17 -33.23 -45.68
N CYS A 461 20.97 -34.06 -44.99
CA CYS A 461 20.43 -35.11 -44.12
C CYS A 461 20.07 -34.47 -42.77
N VAL A 462 18.79 -34.52 -42.39
CA VAL A 462 18.35 -34.21 -41.02
C VAL A 462 18.19 -35.54 -40.29
N CYS A 463 19.08 -35.85 -39.34
CA CYS A 463 18.89 -36.96 -38.42
C CYS A 463 18.03 -36.49 -37.24
N VAL A 464 16.83 -37.03 -37.10
CA VAL A 464 16.01 -36.86 -35.88
C VAL A 464 16.29 -38.05 -34.97
N CYS A 465 16.98 -37.83 -33.86
CA CYS A 465 17.10 -38.83 -32.80
C CYS A 465 15.84 -38.78 -31.92
N VAL A 466 15.03 -39.83 -31.95
CA VAL A 466 13.92 -40.03 -31.00
C VAL A 466 14.41 -40.96 -29.90
N CYS A 467 14.60 -40.43 -28.69
CA CYS A 467 14.84 -41.25 -27.50
C CYS A 467 13.50 -41.78 -26.98
N VAL A 468 13.30 -43.10 -27.03
CA VAL A 468 12.16 -43.76 -26.39
C VAL A 468 12.65 -44.41 -25.11
N CYS A 469 12.26 -43.86 -23.96
CA CYS A 469 12.48 -44.49 -22.66
C CYS A 469 11.34 -45.47 -22.37
N VAL A 470 11.66 -46.76 -22.22
CA VAL A 470 10.70 -47.79 -21.79
C VAL A 470 11.03 -48.17 -20.35
N CYS A 471 10.17 -47.79 -19.41
CA CYS A 471 10.26 -48.26 -18.02
C CYS A 471 9.42 -49.54 -17.88
N VAL A 472 10.06 -50.65 -17.50
CA VAL A 472 9.36 -51.89 -17.15
C VAL A 472 9.52 -52.14 -15.65
N CYS A 473 8.42 -52.06 -14.90
CA CYS A 473 8.38 -52.48 -13.50
C CYS A 473 7.96 -53.95 -13.42
N VAL A 474 8.84 -54.83 -12.94
CA VAL A 474 8.49 -56.21 -12.60
C VAL A 474 8.36 -56.31 -11.09
N ALA A 475 7.13 -56.44 -10.58
CA ALA A 475 6.88 -56.76 -9.17
C ALA A 475 6.80 -58.29 -9.00
N SER A 476 7.59 -58.85 -8.08
CA SER A 476 7.41 -60.24 -7.64
C SER A 476 6.24 -60.32 -6.65
N GLY A 477 5.05 -60.67 -7.15
CA GLY A 477 3.84 -60.96 -6.37
C GLY A 477 2.57 -60.33 -6.96
N SER A 478 1.71 -61.14 -7.58
CA SER A 478 0.51 -60.85 -8.41
C SER A 478 -0.61 -59.96 -7.80
N PRO A 479 -1.68 -59.58 -8.56
CA PRO A 479 -1.78 -59.24 -10.00
C PRO A 479 -2.44 -57.86 -10.29
N ALA A 480 -2.25 -57.38 -11.53
CA ALA A 480 -2.97 -56.30 -12.23
C ALA A 480 -2.75 -54.86 -11.69
N SER A 481 -2.22 -53.90 -12.45
CA SER A 481 -2.56 -53.49 -13.81
C SER A 481 -1.47 -52.55 -14.35
N SER A 482 -1.12 -52.66 -15.63
CA SER A 482 -0.03 -51.89 -16.26
C SER A 482 -0.55 -50.59 -16.88
N PHE A 483 0.04 -49.44 -16.54
CA PHE A 483 -0.12 -48.17 -17.26
C PHE A 483 1.18 -47.82 -18.01
N VAL A 484 1.05 -47.35 -19.25
CA VAL A 484 2.16 -46.83 -20.07
C VAL A 484 2.00 -45.32 -20.17
N CYS A 485 3.01 -44.56 -19.75
CA CYS A 485 3.08 -43.10 -19.91
C CYS A 485 4.16 -42.76 -20.95
N VAL A 486 3.81 -41.96 -21.96
CA VAL A 486 4.72 -41.49 -23.02
C VAL A 486 4.85 -39.98 -22.90
N VAL A 487 6.06 -39.48 -22.68
CA VAL A 487 6.37 -38.03 -22.64
C VAL A 487 7.32 -37.70 -23.78
N VAL A 488 6.99 -36.69 -24.57
CA VAL A 488 7.78 -36.20 -25.72
C VAL A 488 8.20 -34.75 -25.43
N PHE A 489 9.49 -34.42 -25.58
CA PHE A 489 10.01 -33.06 -25.49
C PHE A 489 10.51 -32.58 -26.86
N PRO A 490 10.19 -31.36 -27.31
CA PRO A 490 10.89 -30.71 -28.41
C PRO A 490 12.14 -29.98 -27.90
N THR A 491 13.31 -30.31 -28.44
CA THR A 491 14.54 -29.51 -28.29
C THR A 491 14.59 -28.46 -29.39
N ASP A 492 14.54 -27.18 -29.03
CA ASP A 492 14.87 -26.09 -29.96
C ASP A 492 16.31 -25.61 -29.75
N ASP A 493 16.87 -25.10 -30.83
CA ASP A 493 18.27 -25.20 -31.21
C ASP A 493 19.05 -23.89 -30.93
N ARG A 494 20.36 -24.03 -30.63
CA ARG A 494 21.46 -23.04 -30.74
C ARG A 494 21.89 -22.19 -29.53
N ALA A 495 22.92 -22.70 -28.86
CA ALA A 495 24.07 -21.90 -28.41
C ALA A 495 25.12 -21.77 -29.53
N LYS A 496 25.63 -20.56 -29.80
CA LYS A 496 27.08 -20.20 -29.87
C LYS A 496 27.42 -18.88 -30.61
N MET A 497 28.42 -18.20 -30.01
CA MET A 497 29.52 -17.39 -30.59
C MET A 497 29.40 -15.86 -30.77
N CYS A 498 30.28 -15.16 -30.04
CA CYS A 498 30.62 -13.73 -30.15
C CYS A 498 31.47 -13.41 -31.38
N TYR A 499 31.19 -12.28 -32.06
CA TYR A 499 32.16 -11.42 -32.78
C TYR A 499 31.57 -10.00 -32.86
N GLY A 500 32.41 -8.97 -32.76
CA GLY A 500 32.02 -7.56 -32.71
C GLY A 500 31.87 -6.84 -34.06
N ILE A 501 31.71 -5.50 -33.94
CA ILE A 501 31.73 -4.42 -34.94
C ILE A 501 30.35 -3.91 -35.43
N SER A 502 30.04 -2.70 -34.95
CA SER A 502 29.54 -1.48 -35.62
C SER A 502 28.46 -1.49 -36.71
N TYR A 503 27.46 -0.62 -36.45
CA TYR A 503 26.78 0.34 -37.33
C TYR A 503 25.74 -0.10 -38.39
N ILE A 504 24.53 0.44 -38.19
CA ILE A 504 23.56 1.02 -39.14
C ILE A 504 22.63 0.11 -39.98
N ASP A 505 21.34 0.45 -39.84
CA ASP A 505 20.18 0.36 -40.72
C ASP A 505 19.88 -0.93 -41.47
N THR A 506 18.79 -1.60 -41.07
CA THR A 506 17.62 -1.75 -41.96
C THR A 506 16.34 -2.15 -41.20
N ILE A 507 15.53 -1.13 -40.96
CA ILE A 507 14.06 -1.05 -41.04
C ILE A 507 13.36 -2.32 -41.57
N PHE A 508 12.51 -2.94 -40.74
CA PHE A 508 11.15 -3.36 -41.11
C PHE A 508 10.22 -3.25 -39.86
N PRO A 509 8.95 -2.86 -40.03
CA PRO A 509 8.21 -2.07 -39.06
C PRO A 509 7.47 -2.96 -38.06
N VAL A 510 7.89 -2.96 -36.79
CA VAL A 510 6.94 -3.23 -35.71
C VAL A 510 6.18 -1.93 -35.49
N LYS A 511 4.95 -1.87 -35.98
CA LYS A 511 4.01 -0.80 -35.62
C LYS A 511 4.03 -0.68 -34.10
N ALA A 512 4.44 0.48 -33.61
CA ALA A 512 4.18 0.88 -32.25
C ALA A 512 2.66 0.78 -32.01
N GLN A 513 2.22 -0.29 -31.36
CA GLN A 513 1.01 -0.21 -30.57
C GLN A 513 1.36 0.74 -29.43
N ARG A 514 0.94 2.00 -29.60
CA ARG A 514 0.70 2.88 -28.46
C ARG A 514 -0.13 2.07 -27.47
N PRO A 515 0.13 2.14 -26.15
CA PRO A 515 -0.72 1.45 -25.18
C PRO A 515 -2.15 1.90 -25.45
N ASP A 516 -3.00 0.93 -25.80
CA ASP A 516 -4.43 1.17 -25.91
C ASP A 516 -4.87 1.71 -24.56
N VAL A 517 -5.27 2.99 -24.58
CA VAL A 517 -5.98 3.65 -23.49
C VAL A 517 -7.13 2.71 -23.17
N LEU A 518 -7.13 2.15 -21.95
CA LEU A 518 -8.18 1.27 -21.42
C LEU A 518 -9.55 1.71 -21.95
N SER A 519 -10.07 1.02 -22.97
CA SER A 519 -11.40 1.29 -23.48
C SER A 519 -12.40 0.59 -22.57
N PHE A 520 -12.58 1.14 -21.37
CA PHE A 520 -13.83 0.94 -20.65
C PHE A 520 -14.89 1.71 -21.42
N THR A 521 -15.63 1.04 -22.30
CA THR A 521 -16.87 1.59 -22.84
C THR A 521 -17.78 1.92 -21.67
N MET A 522 -17.93 3.21 -21.35
CA MET A 522 -18.97 3.65 -20.42
C MET A 522 -20.33 3.22 -20.97
N ALA A 523 -21.23 2.76 -20.10
CA ALA A 523 -22.65 2.90 -20.41
C ALA A 523 -22.92 4.39 -20.66
N ALA A 524 -23.60 4.76 -21.75
CA ALA A 524 -23.83 6.15 -22.14
C ALA A 524 -24.58 6.93 -21.04
N LYS A 525 -23.84 7.58 -20.13
CA LYS A 525 -24.40 8.32 -18.99
C LYS A 525 -24.94 9.68 -19.43
N ARG A 526 -25.95 10.17 -18.72
CA ARG A 526 -26.54 11.51 -18.84
C ARG A 526 -25.85 12.46 -17.85
N VAL A 527 -24.99 13.34 -18.36
CA VAL A 527 -24.10 14.18 -17.53
C VAL A 527 -24.43 15.65 -17.68
N ILE A 528 -24.69 16.32 -16.55
CA ILE A 528 -24.83 17.77 -16.44
C ILE A 528 -23.53 18.35 -15.91
N ILE A 529 -22.95 19.35 -16.59
CA ILE A 529 -21.73 20.04 -16.17
C ILE A 529 -22.01 21.53 -16.05
N THR A 530 -21.82 22.09 -14.84
CA THR A 530 -21.91 23.53 -14.64
C THR A 530 -20.58 24.20 -14.94
N GLY A 531 -20.60 25.36 -15.60
CA GLY A 531 -19.37 26.05 -16.02
C GLY A 531 -18.64 25.33 -17.17
N GLY A 532 -19.39 24.75 -18.10
CA GLY A 532 -18.84 23.97 -19.23
C GLY A 532 -18.29 24.80 -20.40
N SER A 533 -18.30 26.14 -20.32
CA SER A 533 -17.91 27.02 -21.42
C SER A 533 -16.39 27.15 -21.64
N SER A 534 -15.56 26.68 -20.69
CA SER A 534 -14.10 26.82 -20.74
C SER A 534 -13.39 25.97 -19.67
N GLY A 535 -12.07 25.80 -19.79
CA GLY A 535 -11.24 25.19 -18.74
C GLY A 535 -11.67 23.76 -18.40
N ILE A 536 -11.67 23.41 -17.10
CA ILE A 536 -11.96 22.06 -16.60
C ILE A 536 -13.28 21.51 -17.16
N GLY A 537 -14.35 22.31 -17.12
CA GLY A 537 -15.67 21.89 -17.58
C GLY A 537 -15.72 21.59 -19.08
N ALA A 538 -15.03 22.39 -19.90
CA ALA A 538 -14.95 22.15 -21.34
C ALA A 538 -14.10 20.92 -21.68
N SER A 539 -12.95 20.75 -21.02
CA SER A 539 -12.10 19.57 -21.22
C SER A 539 -12.81 18.28 -20.79
N LEU A 540 -13.55 18.31 -19.68
CA LEU A 540 -14.39 17.19 -19.26
C LEU A 540 -15.52 16.89 -20.24
N ALA A 541 -16.22 17.92 -20.74
CA ALA A 541 -17.29 17.73 -21.71
C ALA A 541 -16.79 17.00 -22.97
N ARG A 542 -15.61 17.38 -23.49
CA ARG A 542 -14.99 16.73 -24.65
C ARG A 542 -14.64 15.27 -24.37
N MET A 543 -14.06 14.97 -23.21
CA MET A 543 -13.74 13.59 -22.81
C MET A 543 -15.01 12.73 -22.68
N LEU A 544 -16.10 13.27 -22.12
CA LEU A 544 -17.38 12.58 -22.05
C LEU A 544 -18.00 12.34 -23.42
N GLY A 545 -17.81 13.28 -24.36
CA GLY A 545 -18.22 13.09 -25.74
C GLY A 545 -17.51 11.92 -26.42
N GLN A 546 -16.20 11.76 -26.18
CA GLN A 546 -15.43 10.61 -26.69
C GLN A 546 -15.91 9.27 -26.13
N GLN A 547 -16.61 9.27 -24.98
CA GLN A 547 -17.19 8.08 -24.37
C GLN A 547 -18.66 7.84 -24.77
N GLY A 548 -19.20 8.62 -25.72
CA GLY A 548 -20.58 8.47 -26.18
C GLY A 548 -21.64 8.89 -25.16
N CYS A 549 -21.30 9.71 -24.16
CA CYS A 549 -22.27 10.18 -23.18
C CYS A 549 -23.25 11.21 -23.75
N HIS A 550 -24.38 11.41 -23.07
CA HIS A 550 -25.24 12.58 -23.26
C HIS A 550 -24.74 13.72 -22.38
N VAL A 551 -24.36 14.85 -22.96
CA VAL A 551 -23.68 15.95 -22.27
C VAL A 551 -24.53 17.21 -22.29
N PHE A 552 -24.85 17.75 -21.11
CA PHE A 552 -25.54 19.02 -20.97
C PHE A 552 -24.65 20.02 -20.23
N ILE A 553 -24.24 21.10 -20.89
CA ILE A 553 -23.34 22.11 -20.32
C ILE A 553 -24.07 23.43 -20.05
N THR A 554 -23.82 24.02 -18.88
CA THR A 554 -24.37 25.33 -18.52
C THR A 554 -23.28 26.37 -18.28
N GLY A 555 -23.64 27.63 -18.47
CA GLY A 555 -22.75 28.77 -18.25
C GLY A 555 -23.37 30.07 -18.75
N ARG A 556 -22.61 31.16 -18.71
CA ARG A 556 -23.12 32.50 -19.04
C ARG A 556 -22.82 32.94 -20.47
N ASN A 557 -21.78 32.38 -21.10
CA ASN A 557 -21.38 32.75 -22.45
C ASN A 557 -21.98 31.78 -23.47
N ALA A 558 -23.03 32.22 -24.16
CA ALA A 558 -23.74 31.42 -25.15
C ALA A 558 -22.83 30.91 -26.28
N ALA A 559 -21.97 31.78 -26.83
CA ALA A 559 -21.11 31.44 -27.97
C ALA A 559 -20.05 30.38 -27.60
N SER A 560 -19.40 30.53 -26.44
CA SER A 560 -18.43 29.54 -25.95
C SER A 560 -19.09 28.21 -25.61
N LEU A 561 -20.29 28.22 -25.02
CA LEU A 561 -21.03 26.98 -24.77
C LEU A 561 -21.36 26.26 -26.07
N GLN A 562 -21.87 26.98 -27.08
CA GLN A 562 -22.23 26.36 -28.35
C GLN A 562 -20.99 25.75 -29.03
N THR A 563 -19.86 26.46 -29.02
CA THR A 563 -18.60 25.94 -29.57
C THR A 563 -18.19 24.64 -28.90
N VAL A 564 -18.25 24.56 -27.56
CA VAL A 564 -17.91 23.33 -26.83
C VAL A 564 -18.91 22.22 -27.15
N ALA A 565 -20.22 22.50 -27.24
CA ALA A 565 -21.20 21.48 -27.59
C ALA A 565 -20.99 20.90 -28.99
N ASP A 566 -20.65 21.73 -29.97
CA ASP A 566 -20.34 21.29 -31.34
C ASP A 566 -19.09 20.40 -31.35
N GLU A 567 -18.04 20.76 -30.60
CA GLU A 567 -16.84 19.93 -30.42
C GLU A 567 -17.15 18.59 -29.74
N VAL A 568 -18.05 18.58 -28.75
CA VAL A 568 -18.46 17.39 -28.00
C VAL A 568 -19.25 16.43 -28.90
N LEU A 569 -20.15 16.94 -29.72
CA LEU A 569 -20.85 16.14 -30.74
C LEU A 569 -19.86 15.57 -31.76
N ALA A 570 -18.94 16.39 -32.26
CA ALA A 570 -17.91 15.94 -33.20
C ALA A 570 -16.98 14.87 -32.60
N ALA A 571 -16.78 14.88 -31.29
CA ALA A 571 -15.99 13.89 -30.57
C ALA A 571 -16.69 12.54 -30.35
N GLY A 572 -17.99 12.43 -30.64
CA GLY A 572 -18.75 11.18 -30.58
C GLY A 572 -19.86 11.11 -29.53
N ALA A 573 -20.25 12.24 -28.92
CA ALA A 573 -21.32 12.26 -27.91
C ALA A 573 -22.66 11.77 -28.48
N ALA A 574 -23.45 11.08 -27.66
CA ALA A 574 -24.81 10.67 -28.05
C ALA A 574 -25.74 11.87 -28.23
N SER A 575 -25.58 12.89 -27.38
CA SER A 575 -26.12 14.24 -27.62
C SER A 575 -25.32 15.28 -26.83
N ALA A 576 -25.28 16.52 -27.31
CA ALA A 576 -24.74 17.65 -26.58
C ALA A 576 -25.70 18.83 -26.61
N HIS A 577 -26.00 19.39 -25.46
CA HIS A 577 -26.93 20.51 -25.32
C HIS A 577 -26.38 21.58 -24.40
N VAL A 578 -26.82 22.81 -24.61
CA VAL A 578 -26.39 23.97 -23.85
C VAL A 578 -27.58 24.68 -23.23
N SER A 579 -27.36 25.33 -22.09
CA SER A 579 -28.30 26.29 -21.53
C SER A 579 -27.59 27.45 -20.85
N VAL A 580 -28.04 28.66 -21.19
CA VAL A 580 -27.44 29.90 -20.67
C VAL A 580 -28.11 30.28 -19.36
N GLY A 581 -27.31 30.64 -18.35
CA GLY A 581 -27.81 31.09 -17.06
C GLY A 581 -26.70 31.27 -16.02
N ASP A 582 -27.03 31.95 -14.94
CA ASP A 582 -26.14 32.12 -13.79
C ASP A 582 -26.47 31.09 -12.71
N VAL A 583 -25.46 30.31 -12.29
CA VAL A 583 -25.62 29.27 -11.27
C VAL A 583 -26.04 29.82 -9.90
N SER A 584 -25.83 31.11 -9.65
CA SER A 584 -26.28 31.77 -8.44
C SER A 584 -27.76 32.19 -8.48
N ASN A 585 -28.42 32.11 -9.64
CA ASN A 585 -29.83 32.45 -9.82
C ASN A 585 -30.69 31.18 -9.80
N GLU A 586 -31.68 31.16 -8.90
CA GLU A 586 -32.52 29.98 -8.67
C GLU A 586 -33.46 29.67 -9.85
N ALA A 587 -34.02 30.70 -10.50
CA ALA A 587 -34.88 30.51 -11.66
C ALA A 587 -34.08 29.98 -12.86
N ASP A 588 -32.82 30.40 -13.02
CA ASP A 588 -31.92 29.86 -14.03
C ASP A 588 -31.60 28.38 -13.75
N VAL A 589 -31.21 28.04 -12.52
CA VAL A 589 -30.88 26.64 -12.15
C VAL A 589 -32.08 25.71 -12.34
N SER A 590 -33.27 26.13 -11.90
CA SER A 590 -34.50 25.36 -12.08
C SER A 590 -34.82 25.15 -13.56
N ARG A 591 -34.78 26.21 -14.38
CA ARG A 591 -34.99 26.12 -15.84
C ARG A 591 -33.96 25.19 -16.49
N GLN A 592 -32.67 25.37 -16.17
CA GLN A 592 -31.58 24.57 -16.73
C GLN A 592 -31.71 23.09 -16.40
N TYR A 593 -32.12 22.75 -15.17
CA TYR A 593 -32.39 21.38 -14.79
C TYR A 593 -33.55 20.77 -15.58
N GLN A 594 -34.67 21.49 -15.73
CA GLN A 594 -35.81 21.01 -16.52
C GLN A 594 -35.43 20.79 -18.00
N GLU A 595 -34.72 21.75 -18.60
CA GLU A 595 -34.21 21.60 -19.98
C GLU A 595 -33.25 20.41 -20.12
N ALA A 596 -32.43 20.13 -19.10
CA ALA A 596 -31.54 18.97 -19.12
C ALA A 596 -32.35 17.67 -19.07
N VAL A 597 -33.28 17.54 -18.13
CA VAL A 597 -34.13 16.34 -18.02
C VAL A 597 -34.91 16.09 -19.32
N GLU A 598 -35.43 17.15 -19.96
CA GLU A 598 -36.13 17.06 -21.24
C GLU A 598 -35.20 16.62 -22.40
N LYS A 599 -34.02 17.24 -22.54
CA LYS A 599 -33.16 17.04 -23.71
C LYS A 599 -32.29 15.78 -23.64
N ILE A 600 -31.81 15.41 -22.44
CA ILE A 600 -30.95 14.23 -22.24
C ILE A 600 -31.67 13.08 -21.53
N GLY A 601 -32.97 13.22 -21.24
CA GLY A 601 -33.82 12.15 -20.72
C GLY A 601 -33.59 11.81 -19.24
N GLY A 602 -33.04 12.75 -18.45
CA GLY A 602 -32.78 12.61 -17.02
C GLY A 602 -31.32 12.92 -16.63
N VAL A 603 -30.91 12.54 -15.42
CA VAL A 603 -29.56 12.83 -14.90
C VAL A 603 -28.98 11.61 -14.17
N ASP A 604 -27.80 11.17 -14.62
CA ASP A 604 -26.98 10.16 -13.94
C ASP A 604 -25.85 10.81 -13.15
N VAL A 605 -25.28 11.88 -13.71
CA VAL A 605 -24.12 12.57 -13.14
C VAL A 605 -24.31 14.07 -13.16
N LEU A 606 -24.11 14.71 -12.01
CA LEU A 606 -23.92 16.16 -11.91
C LEU A 606 -22.46 16.46 -11.61
N VAL A 607 -21.83 17.29 -12.44
CA VAL A 607 -20.52 17.88 -12.16
C VAL A 607 -20.72 19.36 -11.86
N ALA A 608 -20.82 19.69 -10.59
CA ALA A 608 -20.96 21.05 -10.08
C ALA A 608 -19.60 21.75 -10.10
N ASN A 609 -19.18 22.18 -11.29
CA ASN A 609 -17.86 22.73 -11.57
C ASN A 609 -17.82 24.27 -11.63
N ALA A 610 -18.95 24.94 -11.85
CA ALA A 610 -19.01 26.39 -11.90
C ALA A 610 -18.53 27.02 -10.58
N GLY A 611 -17.72 28.07 -10.69
CA GLY A 611 -17.25 28.86 -9.57
C GLY A 611 -16.60 30.16 -10.01
N CYS A 612 -16.26 31.00 -9.04
CA CYS A 612 -15.47 32.22 -9.25
C CYS A 612 -14.56 32.50 -8.02
N GLY A 613 -13.58 33.36 -8.22
CA GLY A 613 -12.67 33.88 -7.20
C GLY A 613 -12.67 35.40 -7.19
N GLY A 614 -12.10 35.96 -6.12
CA GLY A 614 -12.08 37.41 -5.87
C GLY A 614 -10.71 38.08 -6.04
N GLY A 615 -9.70 37.36 -6.58
CA GLY A 615 -8.33 37.85 -6.65
C GLY A 615 -7.51 37.64 -5.38
N SER A 616 -6.27 38.13 -5.41
CA SER A 616 -5.42 38.24 -4.21
C SER A 616 -5.82 39.53 -3.48
N SER A 617 -6.44 39.42 -2.31
CA SER A 617 -6.81 40.59 -1.50
C SER A 617 -6.63 40.31 -0.02
N ARG A 618 -6.24 41.34 0.74
CA ARG A 618 -6.41 41.32 2.19
C ARG A 618 -7.91 41.40 2.51
N VAL A 619 -8.30 40.97 3.70
CA VAL A 619 -9.72 40.90 4.08
C VAL A 619 -10.33 42.30 4.14
N GLU A 620 -9.59 43.27 4.67
CA GLU A 620 -9.97 44.68 4.79
C GLU A 620 -10.08 45.42 3.45
N ASP A 621 -9.50 44.86 2.37
CA ASP A 621 -9.50 45.47 1.03
C ASP A 621 -10.54 44.83 0.08
N LEU A 622 -11.19 43.74 0.51
CA LEU A 622 -12.15 43.00 -0.31
C LEU A 622 -13.56 43.63 -0.17
N SER A 623 -14.19 43.98 -1.29
CA SER A 623 -15.56 44.50 -1.27
C SER A 623 -16.59 43.42 -0.92
N VAL A 624 -17.72 43.86 -0.34
CA VAL A 624 -18.85 42.97 -0.01
C VAL A 624 -19.43 42.33 -1.27
N GLU A 625 -19.48 43.06 -2.39
CA GLU A 625 -19.98 42.53 -3.66
C GLU A 625 -19.11 41.38 -4.20
N MET A 626 -17.79 41.44 -3.97
CA MET A 626 -16.88 40.35 -4.31
C MET A 626 -17.03 39.15 -3.36
N TYR A 627 -17.28 39.40 -2.07
CA TYR A 627 -17.64 38.37 -1.10
C TYR A 627 -18.92 37.63 -1.53
N ASP A 628 -20.00 38.39 -1.75
CA ASP A 628 -21.31 37.85 -2.11
C ASP A 628 -21.23 37.06 -3.41
N ARG A 629 -20.53 37.59 -4.42
CA ARG A 629 -20.33 36.88 -5.69
C ARG A 629 -19.66 35.52 -5.50
N MET A 630 -18.60 35.45 -4.69
CA MET A 630 -17.90 34.18 -4.44
C MET A 630 -18.78 33.18 -3.72
N PHE A 631 -19.47 33.58 -2.65
CA PHE A 631 -20.36 32.67 -1.92
C PHE A 631 -21.58 32.27 -2.74
N ASN A 632 -22.15 33.19 -3.51
CA ASN A 632 -23.30 32.93 -4.36
C ASN A 632 -22.96 31.94 -5.49
N ALA A 633 -21.78 32.05 -6.11
CA ALA A 633 -21.37 31.11 -7.15
C ALA A 633 -20.86 29.78 -6.58
N ASN A 634 -19.94 29.82 -5.60
CA ASN A 634 -19.22 28.64 -5.13
C ASN A 634 -20.00 27.78 -4.13
N VAL A 635 -20.95 28.38 -3.40
CA VAL A 635 -21.69 27.69 -2.33
C VAL A 635 -23.17 27.64 -2.67
N ARG A 636 -23.84 28.81 -2.82
CA ARG A 636 -25.28 28.87 -3.10
C ARG A 636 -25.59 28.15 -4.42
N GLY A 637 -24.81 28.38 -5.47
CA GLY A 637 -25.05 27.75 -6.76
C GLY A 637 -24.97 26.22 -6.71
N VAL A 638 -24.02 25.65 -5.97
CA VAL A 638 -23.95 24.20 -5.79
C VAL A 638 -25.13 23.69 -4.97
N TYR A 639 -25.50 24.38 -3.90
CA TYR A 639 -26.67 24.07 -3.09
C TYR A 639 -27.95 24.00 -3.94
N LEU A 640 -28.19 24.99 -4.80
CA LEU A 640 -29.37 25.02 -5.69
C LEU A 640 -29.39 23.82 -6.64
N TRP A 641 -28.24 23.46 -7.24
CA TRP A 641 -28.14 22.30 -8.11
C TRP A 641 -28.39 20.98 -7.36
N LEU A 642 -27.88 20.85 -6.12
CA LEU A 642 -28.15 19.69 -5.28
C LEU A 642 -29.65 19.53 -4.99
N GLN A 643 -30.35 20.64 -4.70
CA GLN A 643 -31.80 20.60 -4.48
C GLN A 643 -32.57 20.08 -5.70
N GLN A 644 -32.09 20.37 -6.92
CA GLN A 644 -32.73 19.89 -8.15
C GLN A 644 -32.44 18.39 -8.42
N VAL A 645 -31.18 17.95 -8.30
CA VAL A 645 -30.79 16.62 -8.78
C VAL A 645 -30.98 15.50 -7.76
N LEU A 646 -30.80 15.78 -6.46
CA LEU A 646 -30.81 14.73 -5.43
C LEU A 646 -32.15 14.00 -5.30
N PRO A 647 -33.33 14.66 -5.37
CA PRO A 647 -34.61 13.95 -5.34
C PRO A 647 -34.74 12.92 -6.46
N ALA A 648 -34.34 13.28 -7.68
CA ALA A 648 -34.40 12.39 -8.84
C ALA A 648 -33.40 11.22 -8.73
N MET A 649 -32.17 11.47 -8.25
CA MET A 649 -31.18 10.42 -8.04
C MET A 649 -31.59 9.44 -6.92
N ARG A 650 -32.16 9.95 -5.82
CA ARG A 650 -32.71 9.11 -4.75
C ARG A 650 -33.85 8.23 -5.25
N ALA A 651 -34.77 8.79 -6.04
CA ALA A 651 -35.85 8.01 -6.65
C ALA A 651 -35.35 6.91 -7.59
N GLN A 652 -34.22 7.13 -8.26
CA GLN A 652 -33.53 6.14 -9.10
C GLN A 652 -32.70 5.13 -8.30
N SER A 653 -32.49 5.35 -7.00
CA SER A 653 -31.53 4.62 -6.16
C SER A 653 -30.12 4.54 -6.77
N ALA A 654 -29.77 5.54 -7.59
CA ALA A 654 -28.55 5.59 -8.36
C ALA A 654 -28.29 7.04 -8.80
N GLY A 655 -27.02 7.41 -8.87
CA GLY A 655 -26.60 8.71 -9.35
C GLY A 655 -25.27 9.13 -8.74
N GLN A 656 -24.64 10.12 -9.35
CA GLN A 656 -23.36 10.60 -8.87
C GLN A 656 -23.24 12.12 -8.96
N VAL A 657 -22.72 12.73 -7.91
CA VAL A 657 -22.39 14.15 -7.88
C VAL A 657 -20.89 14.32 -7.70
N VAL A 658 -20.28 15.20 -8.49
CA VAL A 658 -18.89 15.62 -8.32
C VAL A 658 -18.86 17.13 -8.15
N ILE A 659 -18.35 17.59 -7.02
CA ILE A 659 -18.24 19.02 -6.70
C ILE A 659 -16.80 19.48 -6.87
N THR A 660 -16.57 20.48 -7.73
CA THR A 660 -15.24 21.08 -7.87
C THR A 660 -14.99 22.08 -6.73
N SER A 661 -14.28 21.63 -5.71
CA SER A 661 -13.79 22.47 -4.63
C SER A 661 -12.44 23.09 -5.04
N SER A 662 -11.40 22.95 -4.22
CA SER A 662 -10.01 23.38 -4.46
C SER A 662 -9.15 22.89 -3.30
N VAL A 663 -7.84 22.79 -3.49
CA VAL A 663 -6.90 22.67 -2.35
C VAL A 663 -7.10 23.78 -1.31
N ALA A 664 -7.63 24.95 -1.72
CA ALA A 664 -8.01 26.04 -0.82
C ALA A 664 -9.16 25.72 0.15
N GLY A 665 -9.91 24.63 -0.10
CA GLY A 665 -10.92 24.06 0.80
C GLY A 665 -10.35 23.07 1.82
N LEU A 666 -9.05 22.75 1.73
CA LEU A 666 -8.33 21.84 2.63
C LEU A 666 -7.18 22.52 3.37
N ARG A 667 -6.63 23.59 2.79
CA ARG A 667 -5.57 24.42 3.38
C ARG A 667 -5.81 25.90 3.10
N ALA A 668 -5.39 26.76 4.04
CA ALA A 668 -5.52 28.20 3.91
C ALA A 668 -4.53 28.77 2.89
N CYS A 669 -4.97 29.74 2.09
CA CYS A 669 -4.13 30.47 1.15
C CYS A 669 -4.02 31.95 1.57
N PRO A 670 -2.81 32.50 1.77
CA PRO A 670 -2.64 33.94 2.01
C PRO A 670 -3.33 34.77 0.91
N HIS A 671 -3.92 35.90 1.30
CA HIS A 671 -4.67 36.79 0.40
C HIS A 671 -5.84 36.13 -0.35
N GLY A 672 -6.29 34.95 0.11
CA GLY A 672 -7.40 34.21 -0.45
C GLY A 672 -8.49 33.90 0.57
N ALA A 673 -8.58 34.66 1.67
CA ALA A 673 -9.37 34.33 2.84
C ALA A 673 -10.84 33.96 2.51
N VAL A 674 -11.53 34.80 1.74
CA VAL A 674 -12.95 34.57 1.37
C VAL A 674 -13.11 33.44 0.36
N TYR A 675 -12.17 33.31 -0.59
CA TYR A 675 -12.17 32.17 -1.50
C TYR A 675 -11.98 30.85 -0.75
N SER A 676 -10.99 30.78 0.15
CA SER A 676 -10.78 29.65 1.05
C SER A 676 -12.03 29.39 1.89
N ALA A 677 -12.62 30.40 2.53
CA ALA A 677 -13.85 30.24 3.30
C ALA A 677 -14.99 29.63 2.45
N SER A 678 -15.18 30.10 1.21
CA SER A 678 -16.19 29.52 0.31
C SER A 678 -15.90 28.06 -0.07
N LYS A 679 -14.61 27.70 -0.21
CA LYS A 679 -14.19 26.33 -0.55
C LYS A 679 -14.24 25.37 0.65
N TRP A 680 -13.99 25.87 1.86
CA TRP A 680 -14.27 25.14 3.10
C TRP A 680 -15.77 24.94 3.30
N ALA A 681 -16.58 25.98 3.07
CA ALA A 681 -18.04 25.90 3.20
C ALA A 681 -18.64 24.85 2.26
N ILE A 682 -18.24 24.83 0.98
CA ILE A 682 -18.75 23.82 0.04
C ILE A 682 -18.23 22.41 0.34
N THR A 683 -17.02 22.28 0.89
CA THR A 683 -16.49 20.98 1.35
C THR A 683 -17.29 20.47 2.55
N GLY A 684 -17.61 21.33 3.52
CA GLY A 684 -18.48 20.99 4.64
C GLY A 684 -19.89 20.57 4.19
N LEU A 685 -20.49 21.31 3.26
CA LEU A 685 -21.79 20.95 2.67
C LEU A 685 -21.74 19.58 1.99
N ALA A 686 -20.69 19.31 1.21
CA ALA A 686 -20.51 18.03 0.54
C ALA A 686 -20.40 16.86 1.52
N LEU A 687 -19.64 17.02 2.61
CA LEU A 687 -19.50 15.99 3.64
C LEU A 687 -20.81 15.71 4.39
N ALA A 688 -21.57 16.76 4.71
CA ALA A 688 -22.88 16.61 5.35
C ALA A 688 -23.88 15.88 4.42
N VAL A 689 -24.00 16.34 3.17
CA VAL A 689 -24.90 15.72 2.18
C VAL A 689 -24.50 14.27 1.90
N ARG A 690 -23.21 13.92 1.88
CA ARG A 690 -22.77 12.53 1.74
C ARG A 690 -23.37 11.62 2.81
N ARG A 691 -23.39 12.06 4.08
CA ARG A 691 -24.00 11.30 5.18
C ARG A 691 -25.50 11.14 4.97
N GLU A 692 -26.18 12.17 4.48
CA GLU A 692 -27.62 12.08 4.14
C GLU A 692 -27.93 11.11 2.99
N LEU A 693 -26.94 10.79 2.14
CA LEU A 693 -27.07 9.90 0.99
C LEU A 693 -26.73 8.44 1.30
N GLU A 694 -26.29 8.11 2.52
CA GLU A 694 -26.01 6.73 2.92
C GLU A 694 -27.25 5.83 2.70
N GLY A 695 -27.05 4.65 2.13
CA GLY A 695 -28.12 3.72 1.78
C GLY A 695 -28.97 4.10 0.56
N SER A 696 -28.83 5.31 -0.01
CA SER A 696 -29.63 5.74 -1.17
C SER A 696 -29.12 5.28 -2.53
N GLY A 697 -27.93 4.67 -2.60
CA GLY A 697 -27.25 4.31 -3.85
C GLY A 697 -26.65 5.50 -4.62
N VAL A 698 -26.85 6.74 -4.14
CA VAL A 698 -26.30 7.96 -4.73
C VAL A 698 -24.93 8.26 -4.13
N LYS A 699 -23.95 8.58 -4.99
CA LYS A 699 -22.57 8.91 -4.60
C LYS A 699 -22.31 10.40 -4.74
N LEU A 700 -21.50 10.98 -3.85
CA LEU A 700 -21.09 12.39 -3.95
C LEU A 700 -19.60 12.51 -3.64
N ALA A 701 -18.79 13.02 -4.57
CA ALA A 701 -17.37 13.24 -4.37
C ALA A 701 -17.00 14.72 -4.46
N THR A 702 -15.92 15.12 -3.78
CA THR A 702 -15.26 16.41 -4.03
C THR A 702 -13.95 16.22 -4.80
N ILE A 703 -13.70 17.09 -5.78
CA ILE A 703 -12.39 17.20 -6.43
C ILE A 703 -11.75 18.53 -6.04
N ASN A 704 -10.49 18.48 -5.60
CA ASN A 704 -9.77 19.58 -4.97
C ASN A 704 -8.51 19.91 -5.77
N PRO A 705 -8.63 20.58 -6.93
CA PRO A 705 -7.47 20.93 -7.73
C PRO A 705 -6.68 22.11 -7.13
N GLY A 706 -5.37 22.08 -7.37
CA GLY A 706 -4.44 23.20 -7.24
C GLY A 706 -4.65 24.26 -8.33
N ALA A 707 -3.63 25.05 -8.63
CA ALA A 707 -3.73 26.03 -9.70
C ALA A 707 -3.86 25.33 -11.06
N VAL A 708 -4.91 25.63 -11.82
CA VAL A 708 -5.18 25.01 -13.14
C VAL A 708 -5.06 26.05 -14.25
N ASP A 709 -4.32 25.75 -15.32
CA ASP A 709 -4.11 26.65 -16.44
C ASP A 709 -5.37 26.79 -17.29
N THR A 710 -6.23 27.74 -16.88
CA THR A 710 -7.52 28.03 -17.51
C THR A 710 -7.65 29.54 -17.76
N PRO A 711 -8.62 29.97 -18.57
CA PRO A 711 -8.94 31.39 -18.73
C PRO A 711 -9.31 32.13 -17.43
N TRP A 712 -9.51 31.39 -16.32
CA TRP A 712 -9.76 31.93 -14.97
C TRP A 712 -8.81 33.06 -14.57
N TRP A 713 -7.51 32.91 -14.86
CA TRP A 713 -6.46 33.85 -14.46
C TRP A 713 -6.43 35.13 -15.31
N SER A 714 -7.08 35.10 -16.48
CA SER A 714 -7.06 36.18 -17.46
C SER A 714 -8.26 37.12 -17.32
N GLU A 715 -9.31 36.71 -16.59
CA GLU A 715 -10.51 37.50 -16.36
C GLU A 715 -10.58 38.04 -14.91
N PRO A 716 -10.59 39.37 -14.71
CA PRO A 716 -10.70 39.98 -13.37
C PRO A 716 -11.94 39.55 -12.58
N THR A 717 -13.01 39.14 -13.27
CA THR A 717 -14.28 38.72 -12.69
C THR A 717 -14.36 37.22 -12.37
N ARG A 718 -13.36 36.43 -12.78
CA ARG A 718 -13.29 34.98 -12.51
C ARG A 718 -12.17 34.63 -11.55
N GLY A 719 -10.96 35.16 -11.72
CA GLY A 719 -9.81 34.87 -10.85
C GLY A 719 -9.33 36.04 -10.00
N GLY A 720 -9.80 37.25 -10.30
CA GLY A 720 -9.28 38.53 -9.80
C GLY A 720 -7.79 38.74 -10.10
N LYS A 721 -7.20 39.85 -9.63
CA LYS A 721 -5.77 40.18 -9.79
C LYS A 721 -4.87 39.26 -8.96
N ARG A 722 -4.91 37.95 -9.23
CA ARG A 722 -3.99 36.98 -8.64
C ARG A 722 -2.88 36.73 -9.65
N ASP A 723 -1.63 36.80 -9.22
CA ASP A 723 -0.51 36.48 -10.10
C ASP A 723 -0.68 35.06 -10.62
N LYS A 724 -0.85 34.92 -11.93
CA LYS A 724 -0.93 33.62 -12.58
C LYS A 724 0.39 32.89 -12.32
N PRO A 725 0.39 31.71 -11.69
CA PRO A 725 1.61 30.93 -11.53
C PRO A 725 2.25 30.64 -12.90
N ALA A 726 3.55 30.37 -12.91
CA ALA A 726 4.19 29.90 -14.13
C ALA A 726 3.48 28.62 -14.64
N PRO A 727 3.26 28.44 -15.96
CA PRO A 727 2.56 27.27 -16.49
C PRO A 727 3.15 25.92 -16.03
N THR A 728 4.45 25.87 -15.75
CA THR A 728 5.15 24.68 -15.21
C THR A 728 4.76 24.33 -13.76
N ARG A 729 3.99 25.19 -13.09
CA ARG A 729 3.48 25.02 -11.72
C ARG A 729 1.96 25.02 -11.69
N MET A 730 1.33 24.60 -12.79
CA MET A 730 -0.11 24.56 -12.94
C MET A 730 -0.53 23.23 -13.55
N LEU A 731 -1.62 22.68 -13.05
CA LEU A 731 -2.31 21.55 -13.67
C LEU A 731 -2.88 21.98 -15.01
N LYS A 732 -2.93 21.08 -15.97
CA LYS A 732 -3.74 21.28 -17.17
C LYS A 732 -5.21 21.00 -16.87
N PRO A 733 -6.15 21.65 -17.56
CA PRO A 733 -7.58 21.33 -17.44
C PRO A 733 -7.89 19.85 -17.70
N GLU A 734 -7.11 19.23 -18.59
CA GLU A 734 -7.22 17.82 -18.95
C GLU A 734 -6.87 16.89 -17.78
N ASP A 735 -5.90 17.26 -16.93
CA ASP A 735 -5.48 16.45 -15.78
C ASP A 735 -6.63 16.36 -14.76
N VAL A 736 -7.30 17.48 -14.52
CA VAL A 736 -8.47 17.54 -13.63
C VAL A 736 -9.67 16.83 -14.24
N ALA A 737 -9.92 17.02 -15.55
CA ALA A 737 -10.99 16.34 -16.26
C ALA A 737 -10.83 14.81 -16.26
N ALA A 738 -9.61 14.29 -16.49
CA ALA A 738 -9.31 12.87 -16.41
C ALA A 738 -9.55 12.29 -15.01
N SER A 739 -9.25 13.08 -13.97
CA SER A 739 -9.52 12.70 -12.58
C SER A 739 -11.02 12.68 -12.26
N ILE A 740 -11.80 13.62 -12.82
CA ILE A 740 -13.26 13.57 -12.73
C ILE A 740 -13.80 12.34 -13.47
N MET A 741 -13.25 12.00 -14.64
CA MET A 741 -13.61 10.77 -15.36
C MET A 741 -13.34 9.53 -14.51
N HIS A 742 -12.20 9.45 -13.80
CA HIS A 742 -11.93 8.36 -12.87
C HIS A 742 -12.98 8.27 -11.75
N ILE A 743 -13.35 9.41 -11.16
CA ILE A 743 -14.43 9.47 -10.16
C ILE A 743 -15.74 8.95 -10.75
N ILE A 744 -16.14 9.38 -11.94
CA ILE A 744 -17.38 8.98 -12.61
C ILE A 744 -17.37 7.49 -13.01
N ASN A 745 -16.20 6.93 -13.30
CA ASN A 745 -16.00 5.53 -13.71
C ASN A 745 -15.82 4.56 -12.55
N GLN A 746 -15.84 5.04 -11.31
CA GLN A 746 -15.62 4.19 -10.14
C GLN A 746 -16.63 3.01 -10.10
N PRO A 747 -16.22 1.79 -9.70
CA PRO A 747 -17.11 0.65 -9.62
C PRO A 747 -18.25 0.87 -8.61
N ALA A 748 -19.32 0.08 -8.73
CA ALA A 748 -20.47 0.17 -7.82
C ALA A 748 -20.06 -0.01 -6.34
N THR A 749 -19.06 -0.87 -6.09
CA THR A 749 -18.53 -1.22 -4.75
C THR A 749 -17.61 -0.17 -4.14
N SER A 750 -17.13 0.83 -4.89
CA SER A 750 -16.27 1.89 -4.35
C SER A 750 -17.05 3.17 -4.07
N ASN A 751 -16.59 3.96 -3.09
CA ASN A 751 -17.11 5.30 -2.84
C ASN A 751 -15.96 6.29 -2.61
N ILE A 752 -15.54 6.97 -3.67
CA ILE A 752 -14.52 8.02 -3.59
C ILE A 752 -15.14 9.26 -2.94
N GLU A 753 -14.66 9.60 -1.75
CA GLU A 753 -15.09 10.79 -1.01
C GLU A 753 -14.47 12.08 -1.55
N MET A 754 -13.16 12.06 -1.73
CA MET A 754 -12.37 13.22 -2.00
C MET A 754 -11.17 12.84 -2.84
N LEU A 755 -10.86 13.65 -3.85
CA LEU A 755 -9.65 13.55 -4.65
C LEU A 755 -8.98 14.93 -4.69
N SER A 756 -7.68 15.01 -4.38
CA SER A 756 -6.91 16.25 -4.39
C SER A 756 -5.79 16.16 -5.42
N LEU A 757 -5.58 17.22 -6.18
CA LEU A 757 -4.54 17.29 -7.22
C LEU A 757 -3.71 18.55 -7.02
N ASP A 758 -2.38 18.41 -7.03
CA ASP A 758 -1.43 19.52 -7.09
C ASP A 758 -0.52 19.35 -8.35
N PRO A 759 0.02 20.43 -8.94
CA PRO A 759 0.83 20.41 -10.17
C PRO A 759 2.17 19.67 -10.09
#